data_AF-A0AAN6MQ30-F1
#
_entry.id   AF-A0AAN6MQ30-F1
#
_cell.length_a   1.000
_cell.length_b   1.000
_cell.length_c   1.000
_cell.angle_alpha   90.00
_cell.angle_beta   90.00
_cell.angle_gamma   90.00
#
_symmetry.space_group_name_H-M   'P 1'
#
loop_
_entity.id
_entity.type
_entity.pdbx_description
1 polymer ?
#
loop_
_entity_poly.entity_id
_entity_poly.type
_entity_poly.pdbx_seq_one_letter_code
_entity_poly.pdbx_strand_id
1 'polypeptide(L)'
;MPSTSVLTPEEREHFLTHGWIKIPNAFTKAQADAITSNVWTRLDMDPDDRSTWTRLRTNMPSHMTFDAAEFAPRAWAAICELCGGEDRVDPESKIWRDSLIVNLGAAEHDGKPMPPQDLPEWHVDGDFFVHYLDSPEQGLLVTPLFTDIVPDGGATFICPDAIPKVARHLHDHPEGVSPRMTPRGEPDFKEEKDLSWFCGVARSCENFVEATGSVGDVFLMHPLMLHAPSSNALRRVRIITNPPVSLREPHRFDREDGDYSLVERVTMRALGKESLPGWKIAAPREGVVPERVRIQERMRLEELRRMEELKAGEGQQQQTGASAVSLMADSDSDSDDYRVEQPVLADDDPMRAFVPASFGKTTKEANIAAQIDQSRRQVEKPAPKPKATAKASSDSDDSDSDSDDSESDEEDPAERFPVTHEMVLKTHERAVTTIALDPAGSRMLTGSLDGNVNFHDFAAMTPTTLRAFKTVDPWQTNKSASSDSHPIQHVEFSRHSGSVFLCVTAHPQAKIMSRDGAVVTEFVKGDMYLRDMHNTKGHVGEITTGTWHPTDQNFCVTAGSDSTLRIWDINNKRSQKDVIVFKSKAAGSAGRTRMTAVAWGTASQGNSPVLVAAALDGSLVMYGGNGPFTRPAAEVKDAHQPDTWTGGIDISGDGRMVVTRGGDGLIKLWDTRKFKQPLVKVEHPSTSDRYPMTNIRYSPDSRHIITGSASGHLHILNPANLRPEHVTPITPGIPLITVDWHPKLNQIITGSANAETRVLYNPSLSSRGALEVMSRAPKKRHVDDDPSFTMDQSQLGLSADAIVNPAALSGRHKRGAPAMSGGGGGKSYRPQAQQITPFMRSQPNERHISENIPLSRMLHEDPREALLKYAEVAKKDPVFTGAWAATQPVTQYADLSDEEGEGGQERKRVKR
;
A
#
# COMPACT_ATOMS: atom_id res chain seq x y z
N MET A 1 9.23 7.81 -40.15
CA MET A 1 10.69 7.57 -40.16
C MET A 1 10.90 6.18 -40.74
N PRO A 2 11.78 5.96 -41.73
CA PRO A 2 11.98 4.63 -42.28
C PRO A 2 12.61 3.75 -41.18
N SER A 3 11.97 2.63 -40.85
CA SER A 3 12.39 1.70 -39.81
C SER A 3 13.70 1.03 -40.20
N THR A 4 14.81 1.41 -39.54
CA THR A 4 16.00 0.57 -39.52
C THR A 4 15.65 -0.72 -38.78
N SER A 5 15.45 -1.81 -39.53
CA SER A 5 15.27 -3.17 -39.01
C SER A 5 16.42 -3.48 -38.03
N VAL A 6 16.07 -3.92 -36.83
CA VAL A 6 17.00 -4.21 -35.72
C VAL A 6 17.50 -5.65 -35.81
N LEU A 7 16.68 -6.55 -36.36
CA LEU A 7 17.04 -7.94 -36.60
C LEU A 7 17.78 -8.13 -37.92
N THR A 8 18.86 -8.92 -37.92
CA THR A 8 19.54 -9.26 -39.17
C THR A 8 18.64 -10.16 -40.05
N PRO A 9 18.86 -10.21 -41.38
CA PRO A 9 18.15 -11.15 -42.25
C PRO A 9 18.24 -12.61 -41.76
N GLU A 10 19.38 -13.01 -41.22
CA GLU A 10 19.61 -14.36 -40.67
C GLU A 10 18.81 -14.59 -39.38
N GLU A 11 18.76 -13.61 -38.47
CA GLU A 11 17.94 -13.68 -37.25
C GLU A 11 16.45 -13.80 -37.60
N ARG A 12 15.97 -13.06 -38.61
CA ARG A 12 14.58 -13.16 -39.08
C ARG A 12 14.26 -14.52 -39.69
N GLU A 13 15.13 -15.05 -40.54
CA GLU A 13 14.93 -16.38 -41.12
C GLU A 13 15.02 -17.49 -40.06
N HIS A 14 15.91 -17.34 -39.07
CA HIS A 14 15.99 -18.24 -37.93
C HIS A 14 14.69 -18.24 -37.12
N PHE A 15 14.13 -17.07 -36.82
CA PHE A 15 12.81 -16.98 -36.16
C PHE A 15 11.70 -17.60 -37.01
N LEU A 16 11.69 -17.36 -38.32
CA LEU A 16 10.69 -17.92 -39.24
C LEU A 16 10.76 -19.45 -39.35
N THR A 17 11.94 -20.03 -39.15
CA THR A 17 12.17 -21.47 -39.27
C THR A 17 11.96 -22.18 -37.94
N HIS A 18 12.46 -21.62 -36.84
CA HIS A 18 12.50 -22.29 -35.54
C HIS A 18 11.57 -21.68 -34.49
N GLY A 19 11.01 -20.49 -34.74
CA GLY A 19 10.10 -19.81 -33.81
C GLY A 19 10.79 -19.21 -32.59
N TRP A 20 12.12 -19.03 -32.59
CA TRP A 20 12.84 -18.35 -31.52
C TRP A 20 14.11 -17.69 -32.04
N ILE A 21 14.63 -16.72 -31.30
CA ILE A 21 15.94 -16.10 -31.50
C ILE A 21 16.57 -15.75 -30.15
N LYS A 22 17.91 -15.65 -30.13
CA LYS A 22 18.67 -15.13 -29.00
C LYS A 22 19.27 -13.78 -29.36
N ILE A 23 18.98 -12.76 -28.55
CA ILE A 23 19.58 -11.42 -28.65
C ILE A 23 20.76 -11.36 -27.68
N PRO A 24 22.02 -11.41 -28.17
CA PRO A 24 23.17 -11.42 -27.28
C PRO A 24 23.45 -10.04 -26.70
N ASN A 25 23.92 -9.99 -25.46
CA ASN A 25 24.32 -8.75 -24.76
C ASN A 25 23.25 -7.64 -24.83
N ALA A 26 21.98 -7.99 -24.63
CA ALA A 26 20.88 -7.04 -24.67
C ALA A 26 20.92 -6.05 -23.50
N PHE A 27 21.46 -6.46 -22.35
CA PHE A 27 21.75 -5.62 -21.19
C PHE A 27 23.09 -6.02 -20.56
N THR A 28 23.65 -5.14 -19.73
CA THR A 28 24.98 -5.32 -19.13
C THR A 28 24.93 -6.17 -17.87
N LYS A 29 26.08 -6.76 -17.50
CA LYS A 29 26.22 -7.49 -16.23
C LYS A 29 25.95 -6.61 -15.00
N ALA A 30 26.40 -5.35 -15.01
CA ALA A 30 26.14 -4.42 -13.91
C ALA A 30 24.62 -4.15 -13.72
N GLN A 31 23.88 -4.03 -14.83
CA GLN A 31 22.42 -3.96 -14.78
C GLN A 31 21.80 -5.25 -14.21
N ALA A 32 22.31 -6.42 -14.60
CA ALA A 32 21.86 -7.70 -14.07
C ALA A 32 22.07 -7.81 -12.55
N ASP A 33 23.28 -7.48 -12.08
CA ASP A 33 23.69 -7.52 -10.67
C ASP A 33 22.80 -6.62 -9.81
N ALA A 34 22.39 -5.45 -10.32
CA ALA A 34 21.47 -4.56 -9.63
C ALA A 34 20.10 -5.21 -9.38
N ILE A 35 19.55 -5.91 -10.38
CA ILE A 35 18.27 -6.62 -10.27
C ILE A 35 18.37 -7.83 -9.33
N THR A 36 19.51 -8.54 -9.34
CA THR A 36 19.67 -9.79 -8.56
C THR A 36 20.29 -9.61 -7.17
N SER A 37 20.64 -8.38 -6.79
CA SER A 37 21.36 -8.07 -5.55
C SER A 37 20.71 -8.61 -4.27
N ASN A 38 19.37 -8.68 -4.23
CA ASN A 38 18.60 -9.13 -3.07
C ASN A 38 18.03 -10.55 -3.19
N VAL A 39 18.47 -11.34 -4.16
CA VAL A 39 17.88 -12.67 -4.45
C VAL A 39 18.03 -13.63 -3.28
N TRP A 40 19.23 -13.76 -2.72
CA TRP A 40 19.51 -14.69 -1.62
C TRP A 40 18.78 -14.32 -0.33
N THR A 41 18.75 -13.03 -0.03
CA THR A 41 17.92 -12.43 1.02
C THR A 41 16.45 -12.82 0.90
N ARG A 42 15.88 -12.71 -0.29
CA ARG A 42 14.47 -13.02 -0.55
C ARG A 42 14.21 -14.53 -0.45
N LEU A 43 15.15 -15.35 -0.90
CA LEU A 43 15.07 -16.81 -0.82
C LEU A 43 15.23 -17.34 0.62
N ASP A 44 15.93 -16.60 1.50
CA ASP A 44 16.35 -17.04 2.84
C ASP A 44 17.24 -18.29 2.75
N MET A 45 18.23 -18.19 1.87
CA MET A 45 19.21 -19.23 1.57
C MET A 45 20.59 -18.58 1.45
N ASP A 46 21.63 -19.35 1.77
CA ASP A 46 23.00 -18.90 1.66
C ASP A 46 23.57 -19.26 0.28
N PRO A 47 24.10 -18.30 -0.50
CA PRO A 47 24.76 -18.58 -1.78
C PRO A 47 25.94 -19.55 -1.69
N ASP A 48 26.66 -19.56 -0.56
CA ASP A 48 27.89 -20.32 -0.37
C ASP A 48 27.63 -21.68 0.31
N ASP A 49 26.47 -21.87 0.95
CA ASP A 49 26.05 -23.15 1.54
C ASP A 49 24.87 -23.80 0.80
N ARG A 50 25.21 -24.75 -0.08
CA ARG A 50 24.24 -25.53 -0.87
C ARG A 50 23.31 -26.41 -0.04
N SER A 51 23.61 -26.66 1.23
CA SER A 51 22.72 -27.41 2.13
C SER A 51 21.45 -26.61 2.47
N THR A 52 21.52 -25.29 2.40
CA THR A 52 20.38 -24.37 2.62
C THR A 52 19.42 -24.32 1.43
N TRP A 53 19.83 -24.81 0.25
CA TRP A 53 19.03 -24.77 -0.99
C TRP A 53 17.94 -25.86 -0.97
N THR A 54 16.92 -25.63 -0.16
CA THR A 54 15.84 -26.60 0.10
C THR A 54 14.82 -26.70 -1.03
N ARG A 55 14.83 -25.76 -1.99
CA ARG A 55 13.84 -25.69 -3.09
C ARG A 55 14.54 -25.78 -4.45
N LEU A 56 14.02 -26.62 -5.34
CA LEU A 56 14.54 -26.78 -6.71
C LEU A 56 14.34 -25.51 -7.55
N ARG A 57 13.12 -24.96 -7.56
CA ARG A 57 12.75 -23.76 -8.31
C ARG A 57 11.82 -22.87 -7.49
N THR A 58 12.08 -21.57 -7.47
CA THR A 58 11.25 -20.57 -6.81
C THR A 58 10.86 -19.48 -7.79
N ASN A 59 9.56 -19.23 -7.93
CA ASN A 59 9.03 -18.12 -8.74
C ASN A 59 8.77 -16.93 -7.80
N MET A 60 9.73 -16.01 -7.73
CA MET A 60 9.73 -14.90 -6.80
C MET A 60 8.73 -13.80 -7.24
N PRO A 61 8.00 -13.16 -6.31
CA PRO A 61 7.12 -12.04 -6.60
C PRO A 61 7.91 -10.76 -6.92
N SER A 62 7.35 -9.83 -7.71
CA SER A 62 8.01 -8.55 -8.02
C SER A 62 7.99 -7.57 -6.84
N HIS A 63 9.08 -6.83 -6.65
CA HIS A 63 9.18 -5.63 -5.80
C HIS A 63 9.54 -4.36 -6.59
N MET A 64 10.11 -4.51 -7.78
CA MET A 64 10.57 -3.40 -8.63
C MET A 64 10.09 -3.59 -10.08
N THR A 65 9.89 -2.46 -10.76
CA THR A 65 9.59 -2.40 -12.18
C THR A 65 10.60 -1.51 -12.89
N PHE A 66 10.94 -1.84 -14.14
CA PHE A 66 11.88 -1.07 -14.95
C PHE A 66 11.48 -1.14 -16.43
N ASP A 67 11.87 -0.11 -17.18
CA ASP A 67 11.52 0.03 -18.60
C ASP A 67 12.46 -0.81 -19.47
N ALA A 68 11.90 -1.75 -20.25
CA ALA A 68 12.64 -2.63 -21.13
C ALA A 68 13.33 -1.89 -22.30
N ALA A 69 12.76 -0.78 -22.77
CA ALA A 69 13.38 0.01 -23.84
C ALA A 69 14.62 0.76 -23.36
N GLU A 70 14.67 1.11 -22.08
CA GLU A 70 15.86 1.73 -21.46
C GLU A 70 16.86 0.67 -20.99
N PHE A 71 16.36 -0.41 -20.39
CA PHE A 71 17.18 -1.47 -19.79
C PHE A 71 17.83 -2.36 -20.85
N ALA A 72 17.07 -2.77 -21.87
CA ALA A 72 17.50 -3.66 -22.94
C ALA A 72 16.99 -3.17 -24.33
N PRO A 73 17.47 -2.01 -24.82
CA PRO A 73 16.92 -1.33 -25.99
C PRO A 73 16.87 -2.19 -27.26
N ARG A 74 17.91 -3.02 -27.49
CA ARG A 74 17.95 -3.91 -28.65
C ARG A 74 16.91 -5.04 -28.54
N ALA A 75 16.67 -5.57 -27.35
CA ALA A 75 15.65 -6.59 -27.13
C ALA A 75 14.24 -6.00 -27.29
N TRP A 76 13.97 -4.81 -26.74
CA TRP A 76 12.68 -4.13 -26.93
C TRP A 76 12.39 -3.87 -28.40
N ALA A 77 13.35 -3.33 -29.15
CA ALA A 77 13.15 -3.06 -30.56
C ALA A 77 12.95 -4.35 -31.39
N ALA A 78 13.64 -5.44 -31.03
CA ALA A 78 13.40 -6.76 -31.62
C ALA A 78 12.00 -7.31 -31.32
N ILE A 79 11.48 -7.14 -30.08
CA ILE A 79 10.11 -7.51 -29.71
C ILE A 79 9.10 -6.77 -30.59
N CYS A 80 9.26 -5.45 -30.72
CA CYS A 80 8.40 -4.62 -31.59
C CYS A 80 8.47 -5.07 -33.05
N GLU A 81 9.66 -5.37 -33.58
CA GLU A 81 9.82 -5.86 -34.95
C GLU A 81 9.15 -7.22 -35.18
N LEU A 82 9.31 -8.18 -34.27
CA LEU A 82 8.67 -9.50 -34.37
C LEU A 82 7.14 -9.42 -34.35
N CYS A 83 6.59 -8.50 -33.55
CA CYS A 83 5.14 -8.27 -33.40
C CYS A 83 4.54 -7.39 -34.52
N GLY A 84 5.36 -6.85 -35.43
CA GLY A 84 4.90 -6.05 -36.57
C GLY A 84 4.74 -4.56 -36.29
N GLY A 85 5.39 -4.03 -35.25
CA GLY A 85 5.41 -2.62 -34.89
C GLY A 85 5.18 -2.37 -33.40
N GLU A 86 5.78 -1.29 -32.87
CA GLU A 86 5.57 -0.86 -31.47
C GLU A 86 4.11 -0.44 -31.21
N ASP A 87 3.41 0.03 -32.24
CA ASP A 87 1.99 0.38 -32.20
C ASP A 87 1.06 -0.84 -32.01
N ARG A 88 1.53 -2.05 -32.35
CA ARG A 88 0.77 -3.31 -32.19
C ARG A 88 0.99 -3.95 -30.81
N VAL A 89 2.09 -3.64 -30.15
CA VAL A 89 2.43 -4.15 -28.82
C VAL A 89 1.70 -3.32 -27.75
N ASP A 90 1.20 -3.99 -26.71
CA ASP A 90 0.62 -3.32 -25.56
C ASP A 90 1.71 -2.51 -24.82
N PRO A 91 1.50 -1.22 -24.52
CA PRO A 91 2.44 -0.40 -23.76
C PRO A 91 2.89 -1.02 -22.43
N GLU A 92 2.04 -1.81 -21.75
CA GLU A 92 2.40 -2.47 -20.50
C GLU A 92 3.50 -3.53 -20.68
N SER A 93 3.64 -4.11 -21.88
CA SER A 93 4.70 -5.10 -22.21
C SER A 93 6.12 -4.52 -22.11
N LYS A 94 6.23 -3.19 -22.10
CA LYS A 94 7.48 -2.45 -21.92
C LYS A 94 7.95 -2.44 -20.46
N ILE A 95 7.06 -2.73 -19.50
CA ILE A 95 7.36 -2.68 -18.07
C ILE A 95 7.81 -4.07 -17.59
N TRP A 96 9.12 -4.27 -17.52
CA TRP A 96 9.70 -5.48 -16.93
C TRP A 96 9.73 -5.38 -15.40
N ARG A 97 9.76 -6.54 -14.75
CA ARG A 97 9.72 -6.65 -13.28
C ARG A 97 10.77 -7.63 -12.79
N ASP A 98 11.21 -7.47 -11.55
CA ASP A 98 12.09 -8.42 -10.84
C ASP A 98 11.34 -9.66 -10.31
N SER A 99 10.37 -10.17 -11.09
CA SER A 99 9.70 -11.45 -10.83
C SER A 99 10.63 -12.61 -11.23
N LEU A 100 11.68 -12.80 -10.45
CA LEU A 100 12.77 -13.71 -10.78
C LEU A 100 12.35 -15.18 -10.62
N ILE A 101 12.70 -15.99 -11.60
CA ILE A 101 12.53 -17.45 -11.59
C ILE A 101 13.92 -18.04 -11.32
N VAL A 102 14.14 -18.43 -10.06
CA VAL A 102 15.40 -19.00 -9.61
C VAL A 102 15.31 -20.52 -9.63
N ASN A 103 16.22 -21.17 -10.35
CA ASN A 103 16.40 -22.62 -10.36
C ASN A 103 17.76 -22.94 -9.73
N LEU A 104 17.75 -23.67 -8.62
CA LEU A 104 18.93 -24.09 -7.85
C LEU A 104 19.26 -25.58 -8.05
N GLY A 105 18.35 -26.34 -8.67
CA GLY A 105 18.43 -27.80 -8.77
C GLY A 105 18.18 -28.52 -7.44
N ALA A 106 17.81 -29.79 -7.52
CA ALA A 106 17.56 -30.63 -6.35
C ALA A 106 18.77 -31.54 -6.10
N ALA A 107 19.05 -31.83 -4.83
CA ALA A 107 20.12 -32.74 -4.45
C ALA A 107 20.00 -34.14 -5.10
N GLU A 108 18.77 -34.59 -5.34
CA GLU A 108 18.48 -35.90 -5.92
C GLU A 108 18.90 -36.03 -7.40
N HIS A 109 18.91 -34.90 -8.11
CA HIS A 109 19.22 -34.79 -9.53
C HIS A 109 20.66 -34.29 -9.81
N ASP A 110 21.45 -34.09 -8.75
CA ASP A 110 22.85 -33.67 -8.88
C ASP A 110 23.67 -34.70 -9.66
N GLY A 111 24.32 -34.25 -10.74
CA GLY A 111 25.06 -35.09 -11.69
C GLY A 111 24.21 -35.99 -12.59
N LYS A 112 22.87 -35.85 -12.58
CA LYS A 112 21.94 -36.70 -13.36
C LYS A 112 21.10 -35.86 -14.33
N PRO A 113 21.62 -35.57 -15.54
CA PRO A 113 20.82 -34.89 -16.56
C PRO A 113 19.63 -35.77 -16.97
N MET A 114 18.45 -35.16 -17.08
CA MET A 114 17.24 -35.84 -17.55
C MET A 114 17.04 -35.56 -19.04
N PRO A 115 16.65 -36.58 -19.84
CA PRO A 115 16.26 -36.36 -21.24
C PRO A 115 15.11 -35.34 -21.33
N PRO A 116 15.11 -34.45 -22.33
CA PRO A 116 14.08 -33.42 -22.45
C PRO A 116 12.66 -33.99 -22.59
N GLN A 117 12.50 -35.16 -23.21
CA GLN A 117 11.20 -35.85 -23.35
C GLN A 117 10.60 -36.29 -22.01
N ASP A 118 11.45 -36.51 -21.00
CA ASP A 118 11.06 -37.00 -19.69
C ASP A 118 10.93 -35.87 -18.66
N LEU A 119 11.26 -34.63 -19.03
CA LEU A 119 11.11 -33.48 -18.14
C LEU A 119 9.64 -33.30 -17.73
N PRO A 120 9.37 -33.13 -16.43
CA PRO A 120 8.06 -32.71 -15.97
C PRO A 120 7.84 -31.23 -16.31
N GLU A 121 6.59 -30.80 -16.32
CA GLU A 121 6.20 -29.38 -16.45
C GLU A 121 6.39 -28.73 -17.83
N TRP A 122 6.28 -29.50 -18.93
CA TRP A 122 6.08 -28.89 -20.25
C TRP A 122 4.80 -28.06 -20.29
N HIS A 123 4.88 -26.84 -20.82
CA HIS A 123 3.74 -25.94 -21.01
C HIS A 123 3.99 -24.88 -22.09
N VAL A 124 2.93 -24.19 -22.49
CA VAL A 124 3.00 -22.86 -23.11
C VAL A 124 2.44 -21.85 -22.12
N ASP A 125 2.87 -20.59 -22.21
CA ASP A 125 2.41 -19.56 -21.29
C ASP A 125 1.02 -19.01 -21.65
N GLY A 126 0.23 -18.76 -20.62
CA GLY A 126 -1.14 -18.23 -20.73
C GLY A 126 -2.09 -18.82 -19.71
N ASP A 127 -1.64 -19.00 -18.46
CA ASP A 127 -2.45 -19.56 -17.39
C ASP A 127 -3.52 -18.61 -16.81
N PHE A 128 -3.63 -17.43 -17.39
CA PHE A 128 -4.53 -16.35 -16.99
C PHE A 128 -5.64 -16.07 -18.02
N PHE A 129 -5.77 -16.89 -19.08
CA PHE A 129 -6.83 -16.75 -20.08
C PHE A 129 -7.16 -18.07 -20.77
N VAL A 130 -8.32 -18.13 -21.43
CA VAL A 130 -8.68 -19.22 -22.35
C VAL A 130 -7.94 -19.04 -23.66
N HIS A 131 -7.16 -20.03 -24.06
CA HIS A 131 -6.35 -19.96 -25.28
C HIS A 131 -7.22 -20.08 -26.54
N TYR A 132 -6.93 -19.18 -27.48
CA TYR A 132 -7.32 -19.21 -28.88
C TYR A 132 -6.08 -19.09 -29.76
N LEU A 133 -6.17 -19.50 -31.03
CA LEU A 133 -5.06 -19.34 -31.99
C LEU A 133 -4.63 -17.86 -32.16
N ASP A 134 -5.57 -16.93 -32.01
CA ASP A 134 -5.37 -15.49 -32.22
C ASP A 134 -5.20 -14.67 -30.93
N SER A 135 -4.96 -15.33 -29.79
CA SER A 135 -4.95 -14.68 -28.47
C SER A 135 -3.98 -13.49 -28.40
N PRO A 136 -4.46 -12.25 -28.11
CA PRO A 136 -3.58 -11.10 -27.91
C PRO A 136 -2.85 -11.11 -26.56
N GLU A 137 -3.35 -11.87 -25.58
CA GLU A 137 -2.86 -11.88 -24.20
C GLU A 137 -1.41 -12.40 -24.09
N GLN A 138 -0.97 -13.23 -25.06
CA GLN A 138 0.38 -13.74 -25.16
C GLN A 138 0.85 -13.65 -26.62
N GLY A 139 1.48 -12.53 -27.00
CA GLY A 139 2.00 -12.27 -28.35
C GLY A 139 3.44 -12.74 -28.55
N LEU A 140 4.26 -12.75 -27.51
CA LEU A 140 5.64 -13.24 -27.55
C LEU A 140 6.09 -13.72 -26.17
N LEU A 141 6.94 -14.74 -26.15
CA LEU A 141 7.58 -15.24 -24.94
C LEU A 141 9.00 -14.66 -24.84
N VAL A 142 9.33 -14.07 -23.70
CA VAL A 142 10.60 -13.34 -23.49
C VAL A 142 11.30 -13.90 -22.26
N THR A 143 12.57 -14.27 -22.40
CA THR A 143 13.37 -14.81 -21.29
C THR A 143 14.72 -14.11 -21.20
N PRO A 144 14.84 -13.06 -20.37
CA PRO A 144 16.11 -12.42 -20.04
C PRO A 144 16.95 -13.29 -19.10
N LEU A 145 18.26 -13.41 -19.38
CA LEU A 145 19.20 -14.19 -18.57
C LEU A 145 19.97 -13.29 -17.59
N PHE A 146 19.74 -13.48 -16.29
CA PHE A 146 20.44 -12.72 -15.22
C PHE A 146 21.68 -13.43 -14.68
N THR A 147 21.92 -14.68 -15.08
CA THR A 147 23.10 -15.47 -14.75
C THR A 147 23.63 -16.17 -16.00
N ASP A 148 24.91 -16.52 -16.01
CA ASP A 148 25.46 -17.39 -17.05
C ASP A 148 24.85 -18.79 -16.95
N ILE A 149 24.30 -19.29 -18.06
CA ILE A 149 23.65 -20.59 -18.14
C ILE A 149 24.45 -21.47 -19.10
N VAL A 150 25.12 -22.47 -18.53
CA VAL A 150 25.82 -23.52 -19.27
C VAL A 150 24.91 -24.73 -19.49
N PRO A 151 25.24 -25.64 -20.43
CA PRO A 151 24.51 -26.89 -20.60
C PRO A 151 24.39 -27.67 -19.28
N ASP A 152 23.23 -28.28 -19.04
CA ASP A 152 22.84 -28.95 -17.79
C ASP A 152 22.78 -28.04 -16.54
N GLY A 153 23.03 -26.73 -16.71
CA GLY A 153 23.07 -25.70 -15.67
C GLY A 153 21.74 -25.03 -15.37
N GLY A 154 20.62 -25.72 -15.63
CA GLY A 154 19.29 -25.22 -15.28
C GLY A 154 18.58 -24.42 -16.36
N ALA A 155 19.05 -24.42 -17.61
CA ALA A 155 18.43 -23.70 -18.73
C ALA A 155 16.96 -24.08 -18.96
N THR A 156 16.24 -23.22 -19.69
CA THR A 156 14.91 -23.56 -20.21
C THR A 156 15.08 -24.41 -21.47
N PHE A 157 14.48 -25.59 -21.50
CA PHE A 157 14.34 -26.37 -22.72
C PHE A 157 13.16 -25.83 -23.53
N ILE A 158 13.36 -25.71 -24.84
CA ILE A 158 12.34 -25.29 -25.80
C ILE A 158 12.19 -26.34 -26.89
N CYS A 159 10.97 -26.50 -27.41
CA CYS A 159 10.64 -27.49 -28.42
C CYS A 159 10.00 -26.84 -29.66
N PRO A 160 10.80 -26.45 -30.66
CA PRO A 160 10.30 -25.88 -31.93
C PRO A 160 9.29 -26.78 -32.64
N ASP A 161 9.50 -28.10 -32.60
CA ASP A 161 8.62 -29.11 -33.22
C ASP A 161 7.20 -29.12 -32.66
N ALA A 162 7.00 -28.56 -31.47
CA ALA A 162 5.68 -28.50 -30.85
C ALA A 162 4.81 -27.38 -31.43
N ILE A 163 5.38 -26.31 -32.01
CA ILE A 163 4.61 -25.16 -32.53
C ILE A 163 3.52 -25.61 -33.52
N PRO A 164 3.79 -26.43 -34.55
CA PRO A 164 2.76 -26.92 -35.47
C PRO A 164 1.69 -27.81 -34.83
N LYS A 165 2.00 -28.47 -33.72
CA LYS A 165 1.05 -29.34 -33.00
C LYS A 165 0.11 -28.48 -32.13
N VAL A 166 0.66 -27.52 -31.40
CA VAL A 166 -0.13 -26.56 -30.60
C VAL A 166 -0.98 -25.67 -31.51
N ALA A 167 -0.42 -25.15 -32.61
CA ALA A 167 -1.16 -24.33 -33.57
C ALA A 167 -2.35 -25.09 -34.18
N ARG A 168 -2.16 -26.35 -34.60
CA ARG A 168 -3.27 -27.18 -35.10
C ARG A 168 -4.34 -27.42 -34.04
N HIS A 169 -3.94 -27.73 -32.81
CA HIS A 169 -4.89 -27.93 -31.71
C HIS A 169 -5.76 -26.69 -31.47
N LEU A 170 -5.17 -25.50 -31.46
CA LEU A 170 -5.92 -24.25 -31.29
C LEU A 170 -6.75 -23.87 -32.53
N HIS A 171 -6.28 -24.19 -33.74
CA HIS A 171 -7.01 -23.97 -34.98
C HIS A 171 -8.28 -24.83 -35.04
N ASP A 172 -8.19 -26.09 -34.61
CA ASP A 172 -9.27 -27.08 -34.70
C ASP A 172 -10.35 -26.91 -33.60
N HIS A 173 -10.06 -26.12 -32.56
CA HIS A 173 -10.98 -25.80 -31.46
C HIS A 173 -11.25 -24.28 -31.39
N PRO A 174 -12.01 -23.70 -32.34
CA PRO A 174 -12.31 -22.27 -32.36
C PRO A 174 -13.15 -21.80 -31.16
N GLU A 175 -13.79 -22.71 -30.43
CA GLU A 175 -14.47 -22.45 -29.16
C GLU A 175 -13.51 -22.13 -28.00
N GLY A 176 -12.21 -22.35 -28.19
CA GLY A 176 -11.16 -22.10 -27.20
C GLY A 176 -10.86 -23.30 -26.31
N VAL A 177 -9.66 -23.30 -25.74
CA VAL A 177 -9.17 -24.35 -24.85
C VAL A 177 -8.73 -23.75 -23.50
N SER A 178 -8.84 -24.52 -22.42
CA SER A 178 -8.35 -24.08 -21.10
C SER A 178 -6.84 -23.83 -21.09
N PRO A 179 -6.28 -23.17 -20.05
CA PRO A 179 -4.84 -23.12 -19.79
C PRO A 179 -4.09 -24.47 -19.87
N ARG A 180 -4.79 -25.59 -19.72
CA ARG A 180 -4.26 -26.96 -19.79
C ARG A 180 -4.57 -27.67 -21.11
N MET A 181 -4.97 -26.92 -22.15
CA MET A 181 -5.26 -27.39 -23.50
C MET A 181 -6.47 -28.35 -23.60
N THR A 182 -7.33 -28.37 -22.59
CA THR A 182 -8.61 -29.12 -22.65
C THR A 182 -9.64 -28.30 -23.43
N PRO A 183 -10.23 -28.83 -24.53
CA PRO A 183 -11.21 -28.09 -25.32
C PRO A 183 -12.51 -27.80 -24.57
N ARG A 184 -13.08 -26.62 -24.81
CA ARG A 184 -14.35 -26.20 -24.21
C ARG A 184 -15.56 -26.99 -24.66
N GLY A 185 -15.48 -27.61 -25.84
CA GLY A 185 -16.51 -28.50 -26.37
C GLY A 185 -16.60 -29.85 -25.65
N GLU A 186 -15.62 -30.22 -24.82
CA GLU A 186 -15.62 -31.50 -24.12
C GLU A 186 -16.59 -31.50 -22.91
N PRO A 187 -17.31 -32.61 -22.64
CA PRO A 187 -18.25 -32.73 -21.51
C PRO A 187 -17.61 -32.46 -20.14
N ASP A 188 -16.33 -32.77 -19.99
CA ASP A 188 -15.58 -32.70 -18.73
C ASP A 188 -14.71 -31.43 -18.60
N PHE A 189 -14.95 -30.39 -19.41
CA PHE A 189 -14.15 -29.15 -19.42
C PHE A 189 -13.94 -28.49 -18.04
N LYS A 190 -14.79 -28.80 -17.05
CA LYS A 190 -14.69 -28.27 -15.68
C LYS A 190 -13.66 -28.97 -14.80
N GLU A 191 -13.21 -30.17 -15.16
CA GLU A 191 -12.15 -30.88 -14.47
C GLU A 191 -10.84 -30.67 -15.24
N GLU A 192 -10.08 -29.63 -14.85
CA GLU A 192 -8.78 -29.38 -15.47
C GLU A 192 -7.85 -30.59 -15.26
N LYS A 193 -7.44 -31.20 -16.37
CA LYS A 193 -6.44 -32.26 -16.38
C LYS A 193 -5.06 -31.64 -16.12
N ASP A 194 -4.17 -32.43 -15.52
CA ASP A 194 -2.78 -32.08 -15.29
C ASP A 194 -2.02 -31.69 -16.58
N LEU A 195 -0.70 -31.47 -16.50
CA LEU A 195 0.13 -31.14 -17.67
C LEU A 195 0.35 -32.32 -18.64
N SER A 196 -0.46 -33.38 -18.57
CA SER A 196 -0.31 -34.59 -19.37
C SER A 196 -0.41 -34.33 -20.87
N TRP A 197 -1.28 -33.42 -21.31
CA TRP A 197 -1.38 -33.06 -22.73
C TRP A 197 -0.07 -32.51 -23.27
N PHE A 198 0.51 -31.52 -22.59
CA PHE A 198 1.79 -30.92 -22.97
C PHE A 198 2.94 -31.92 -22.91
N CYS A 199 3.00 -32.74 -21.85
CA CYS A 199 4.03 -33.79 -21.73
C CYS A 199 3.87 -34.85 -22.84
N GLY A 200 2.64 -35.18 -23.24
CA GLY A 200 2.35 -36.06 -24.38
C GLY A 200 2.84 -35.46 -25.71
N VAL A 201 2.62 -34.17 -25.93
CA VAL A 201 3.16 -33.45 -27.10
C VAL A 201 4.68 -33.48 -27.09
N ALA A 202 5.32 -33.15 -25.97
CA ALA A 202 6.78 -33.17 -25.84
C ALA A 202 7.37 -34.56 -26.15
N ARG A 203 6.82 -35.64 -25.59
CA ARG A 203 7.28 -37.02 -25.87
C ARG A 203 7.18 -37.43 -27.34
N SER A 204 6.30 -36.78 -28.10
CA SER A 204 6.13 -37.02 -29.54
C SER A 204 7.04 -36.17 -30.43
N CYS A 205 7.88 -35.31 -29.84
CA CYS A 205 8.83 -34.44 -30.54
C CYS A 205 10.26 -34.97 -30.45
N GLU A 206 11.11 -34.55 -31.39
CA GLU A 206 12.51 -35.00 -31.47
C GLU A 206 13.50 -33.85 -31.30
N ASN A 207 13.17 -32.65 -31.80
CA ASN A 207 14.05 -31.49 -31.72
C ASN A 207 13.80 -30.69 -30.44
N PHE A 208 14.82 -30.67 -29.57
CA PHE A 208 14.86 -29.88 -28.35
C PHE A 208 16.09 -28.99 -28.35
N VAL A 209 15.93 -27.77 -27.87
CA VAL A 209 17.04 -26.83 -27.70
C VAL A 209 17.12 -26.43 -26.24
N GLU A 210 18.32 -26.52 -25.66
CA GLU A 210 18.61 -26.00 -24.34
C GLU A 210 19.03 -24.53 -24.47
N ALA A 211 18.24 -23.60 -23.91
CA ALA A 211 18.45 -22.15 -24.04
C ALA A 211 19.62 -21.65 -23.15
N THR A 212 20.85 -21.99 -23.56
CA THR A 212 22.10 -21.59 -22.87
C THR A 212 22.62 -20.25 -23.38
N GLY A 213 23.30 -19.50 -22.51
CA GLY A 213 23.76 -18.14 -22.83
C GLY A 213 24.50 -17.48 -21.68
N SER A 214 24.99 -16.28 -21.95
CA SER A 214 25.68 -15.46 -20.94
C SER A 214 24.69 -14.49 -20.28
N VAL A 215 25.04 -13.98 -19.10
CA VAL A 215 24.32 -12.88 -18.47
C VAL A 215 24.16 -11.70 -19.45
N GLY A 216 22.95 -11.16 -19.54
CA GLY A 216 22.61 -10.11 -20.49
C GLY A 216 22.00 -10.58 -21.80
N ASP A 217 22.05 -11.88 -22.12
CA ASP A 217 21.34 -12.43 -23.28
C ASP A 217 19.82 -12.46 -23.04
N VAL A 218 19.02 -12.25 -24.09
CA VAL A 218 17.55 -12.35 -24.04
C VAL A 218 17.07 -13.31 -25.13
N PHE A 219 16.28 -14.31 -24.74
CA PHE A 219 15.59 -15.18 -25.71
C PHE A 219 14.21 -14.62 -26.03
N LEU A 220 13.88 -14.55 -27.31
CA LEU A 220 12.56 -14.18 -27.82
C LEU A 220 11.99 -15.39 -28.55
N MET A 221 10.81 -15.84 -28.16
CA MET A 221 10.20 -17.08 -28.62
C MET A 221 8.76 -16.85 -29.04
N HIS A 222 8.30 -17.65 -29.99
CA HIS A 222 6.93 -17.69 -30.44
C HIS A 222 5.98 -18.02 -29.26
N PRO A 223 4.78 -17.43 -29.17
CA PRO A 223 3.87 -17.65 -28.03
C PRO A 223 3.42 -19.11 -27.90
N LEU A 224 3.40 -19.86 -29.00
CA LEU A 224 3.10 -21.30 -29.02
C LEU A 224 4.32 -22.21 -28.77
N MET A 225 5.46 -21.64 -28.35
CA MET A 225 6.67 -22.40 -28.05
C MET A 225 6.49 -23.21 -26.77
N LEU A 226 6.48 -24.53 -26.91
CA LEU A 226 6.45 -25.44 -25.78
C LEU A 226 7.80 -25.40 -25.05
N HIS A 227 7.78 -25.20 -23.74
CA HIS A 227 9.00 -25.06 -22.95
C HIS A 227 8.87 -25.69 -21.54
N ALA A 228 10.00 -26.03 -20.94
CA ALA A 228 10.10 -26.63 -19.61
C ALA A 228 11.43 -26.23 -18.93
N PRO A 229 11.47 -26.13 -17.59
CA PRO A 229 12.75 -26.01 -16.89
C PRO A 229 13.55 -27.31 -16.99
N SER A 230 14.87 -27.23 -17.13
CA SER A 230 15.71 -28.41 -16.93
C SER A 230 15.81 -28.80 -15.45
N SER A 231 16.24 -30.04 -15.21
CA SER A 231 16.48 -30.57 -13.86
C SER A 231 17.60 -29.87 -13.10
N ASN A 232 18.41 -29.07 -13.80
CA ASN A 232 19.60 -28.40 -13.28
C ASN A 232 20.56 -29.39 -12.60
N ALA A 233 21.04 -30.36 -13.38
CA ALA A 233 21.89 -31.43 -12.90
C ALA A 233 23.23 -30.93 -12.34
N LEU A 234 23.69 -29.74 -12.72
CA LEU A 234 24.91 -29.13 -12.17
C LEU A 234 24.69 -28.37 -10.87
N ARG A 235 23.43 -28.18 -10.43
CA ARG A 235 23.04 -27.34 -9.30
C ARG A 235 23.74 -25.99 -9.32
N ARG A 236 23.73 -25.34 -10.49
CA ARG A 236 24.20 -23.96 -10.64
C ARG A 236 23.02 -23.02 -10.50
N VAL A 237 23.28 -21.85 -9.94
CA VAL A 237 22.25 -20.84 -9.72
C VAL A 237 21.84 -20.29 -11.08
N ARG A 238 20.60 -20.55 -11.48
CA ARG A 238 20.02 -20.00 -12.69
C ARG A 238 18.95 -18.99 -12.34
N ILE A 239 19.09 -17.76 -12.82
CA ILE A 239 18.13 -16.69 -12.60
C ILE A 239 17.69 -16.14 -13.96
N ILE A 240 16.39 -16.17 -14.21
CA ILE A 240 15.74 -15.55 -15.37
C ILE A 240 14.51 -14.78 -14.92
N THR A 241 13.94 -13.98 -15.80
CA THR A 241 12.54 -13.55 -15.69
C THR A 241 11.77 -14.00 -16.93
N ASN A 242 10.45 -13.91 -16.86
CA ASN A 242 9.57 -14.16 -18.00
C ASN A 242 8.52 -13.04 -18.10
N PRO A 243 8.90 -11.84 -18.59
CA PRO A 243 7.97 -10.75 -18.77
C PRO A 243 6.99 -11.07 -19.92
N PRO A 244 5.67 -11.00 -19.67
CA PRO A 244 4.68 -11.26 -20.72
C PRO A 244 4.71 -10.12 -21.75
N VAL A 245 4.59 -10.48 -23.03
CA VAL A 245 4.35 -9.53 -24.12
C VAL A 245 2.96 -9.77 -24.66
N SER A 246 2.07 -8.80 -24.50
CA SER A 246 0.72 -8.79 -25.05
C SER A 246 0.59 -7.83 -26.23
N LEU A 247 -0.42 -8.06 -27.05
CA LEU A 247 -0.76 -7.23 -28.21
C LEU A 247 -2.01 -6.40 -27.91
N ARG A 248 -2.11 -5.23 -28.54
CA ARG A 248 -3.30 -4.37 -28.43
C ARG A 248 -4.53 -4.98 -29.09
N GLU A 249 -4.31 -5.77 -30.13
CA GLU A 249 -5.35 -6.43 -30.91
C GLU A 249 -4.97 -7.90 -31.15
N PRO A 250 -5.96 -8.81 -31.29
CA PRO A 250 -5.71 -10.20 -31.67
C PRO A 250 -4.88 -10.35 -32.93
N HIS A 251 -4.12 -11.45 -33.03
CA HIS A 251 -3.41 -11.80 -34.27
C HIS A 251 -4.40 -11.90 -35.44
N ARG A 252 -4.03 -11.37 -36.60
CA ARG A 252 -4.85 -11.44 -37.81
C ARG A 252 -4.14 -12.25 -38.87
N PHE A 253 -4.71 -13.41 -39.18
CA PHE A 253 -4.16 -14.35 -40.17
C PHE A 253 -4.81 -14.23 -41.56
N ASP A 254 -5.67 -13.22 -41.75
CA ASP A 254 -6.29 -12.88 -43.03
C ASP A 254 -6.34 -11.36 -43.16
N ARG A 255 -5.29 -10.79 -43.76
CA ARG A 255 -5.14 -9.34 -44.00
C ARG A 255 -5.12 -9.07 -45.50
N GLU A 256 -5.94 -8.12 -45.94
CA GLU A 256 -6.00 -7.69 -47.35
C GLU A 256 -4.71 -7.01 -47.82
N ASP A 257 -3.97 -6.37 -46.91
CA ASP A 257 -2.72 -5.64 -47.18
C ASP A 257 -1.47 -6.54 -47.20
N GLY A 258 -1.58 -7.79 -46.76
CA GLY A 258 -0.47 -8.74 -46.65
C GLY A 258 0.58 -8.39 -45.58
N ASP A 259 0.31 -7.42 -44.70
CA ASP A 259 1.26 -6.89 -43.71
C ASP A 259 1.28 -7.71 -42.41
N TYR A 260 1.64 -8.99 -42.55
CA TYR A 260 1.73 -9.94 -41.44
C TYR A 260 3.02 -9.79 -40.65
N SER A 261 2.91 -9.81 -39.31
CA SER A 261 4.06 -9.87 -38.41
C SER A 261 4.84 -11.19 -38.54
N LEU A 262 6.07 -11.25 -38.04
CA LEU A 262 6.86 -12.48 -38.09
C LEU A 262 6.22 -13.60 -37.26
N VAL A 263 5.60 -13.26 -36.13
CA VAL A 263 4.81 -14.20 -35.31
C VAL A 263 3.61 -14.75 -36.09
N GLU A 264 2.85 -13.89 -36.76
CA GLU A 264 1.71 -14.31 -37.59
C GLU A 264 2.17 -15.26 -38.71
N ARG A 265 3.29 -14.93 -39.39
CA ARG A 265 3.87 -15.77 -40.46
C ARG A 265 4.31 -17.14 -39.96
N VAL A 266 4.95 -17.23 -38.78
CA VAL A 266 5.32 -18.51 -38.17
C VAL A 266 4.09 -19.36 -37.89
N THR A 267 3.04 -18.77 -37.31
CA THR A 267 1.79 -19.50 -37.01
C THR A 267 1.12 -20.04 -38.29
N MET A 268 1.01 -19.23 -39.34
CA MET A 268 0.42 -19.66 -40.62
C MET A 268 1.27 -20.75 -41.31
N ARG A 269 2.60 -20.59 -41.32
CA ARG A 269 3.54 -21.60 -41.82
C ARG A 269 3.43 -22.91 -41.06
N ALA A 270 3.26 -22.85 -39.73
CA ALA A 270 3.07 -24.02 -38.87
C ALA A 270 1.76 -24.79 -39.18
N LEU A 271 0.74 -24.11 -39.70
CA LEU A 271 -0.49 -24.70 -40.19
C LEU A 271 -0.43 -25.14 -41.66
N GLY A 272 0.69 -24.88 -42.36
CA GLY A 272 0.86 -25.17 -43.79
C GLY A 272 0.01 -24.29 -44.69
N LYS A 273 -0.32 -23.06 -44.26
CA LYS A 273 -1.20 -22.13 -44.98
C LYS A 273 -0.52 -20.77 -45.19
N GLU A 274 -0.90 -20.07 -46.24
CA GLU A 274 -0.43 -18.69 -46.52
C GLU A 274 -1.34 -17.62 -45.88
N SER A 275 -2.62 -17.96 -45.66
CA SER A 275 -3.60 -17.17 -44.91
C SER A 275 -4.71 -18.07 -44.35
N LEU A 276 -5.52 -17.54 -43.42
CA LEU A 276 -6.66 -18.24 -42.80
C LEU A 276 -8.00 -17.51 -43.06
N PRO A 277 -8.50 -17.49 -44.31
CA PRO A 277 -9.72 -16.77 -44.63
C PRO A 277 -10.94 -17.35 -43.91
N GLY A 278 -11.70 -16.48 -43.23
CA GLY A 278 -12.93 -16.84 -42.53
C GLY A 278 -12.75 -17.59 -41.21
N TRP A 279 -11.52 -17.87 -40.77
CA TRP A 279 -11.27 -18.44 -39.43
C TRP A 279 -11.50 -17.36 -38.35
N LYS A 280 -12.29 -17.69 -37.34
CA LYS A 280 -12.60 -16.81 -36.20
C LYS A 280 -12.98 -17.64 -34.99
N ILE A 281 -12.85 -17.05 -33.81
CA ILE A 281 -13.32 -17.67 -32.57
C ILE A 281 -14.83 -17.93 -32.60
N ALA A 282 -15.25 -19.00 -31.93
CA ALA A 282 -16.64 -19.41 -31.79
C ALA A 282 -17.22 -19.10 -30.39
N ALA A 283 -16.39 -18.63 -29.45
CA ALA A 283 -16.76 -18.32 -28.06
C ALA A 283 -16.06 -17.03 -27.57
N PRO A 284 -16.58 -16.36 -26.52
CA PRO A 284 -15.96 -15.16 -25.98
C PRO A 284 -14.63 -15.44 -25.28
N ARG A 285 -13.72 -14.45 -25.31
CA ARG A 285 -12.48 -14.46 -24.52
C ARG A 285 -12.79 -14.33 -23.04
N GLU A 286 -12.10 -15.11 -22.22
CA GLU A 286 -12.30 -15.18 -20.77
C GLU A 286 -10.94 -15.19 -20.07
N GLY A 287 -10.80 -14.35 -19.04
CA GLY A 287 -9.65 -14.36 -18.14
C GLY A 287 -9.83 -15.42 -17.05
N VAL A 288 -8.72 -16.01 -16.63
CA VAL A 288 -8.63 -17.00 -15.55
C VAL A 288 -7.70 -16.42 -14.48
N VAL A 289 -8.03 -16.61 -13.20
CA VAL A 289 -7.13 -16.22 -12.10
C VAL A 289 -6.42 -17.47 -11.60
N PRO A 290 -5.13 -17.70 -11.94
CA PRO A 290 -4.44 -18.91 -11.55
C PRO A 290 -4.09 -18.92 -10.04
N GLU A 291 -4.12 -20.11 -9.45
CA GLU A 291 -3.88 -20.33 -8.00
C GLU A 291 -2.50 -19.82 -7.55
N ARG A 292 -1.51 -19.78 -8.45
CA ARG A 292 -0.16 -19.25 -8.17
C ARG A 292 -0.16 -17.79 -7.70
N VAL A 293 -1.11 -16.97 -8.16
CA VAL A 293 -1.18 -15.53 -7.82
C VAL A 293 -1.42 -15.36 -6.31
N ARG A 294 -2.27 -16.21 -5.73
CA ARG A 294 -2.56 -16.24 -4.28
C ARG A 294 -1.36 -16.69 -3.44
N ILE A 295 -0.49 -17.54 -4.00
CA ILE A 295 0.73 -18.01 -3.33
C ILE A 295 1.83 -16.93 -3.42
N GLN A 296 1.99 -16.28 -4.57
CA GLN A 296 2.96 -15.20 -4.76
C GLN A 296 2.68 -13.98 -3.88
N GLU A 297 1.41 -13.64 -3.65
CA GLU A 297 1.02 -12.55 -2.76
C GLU A 297 1.46 -12.83 -1.30
N ARG A 298 1.32 -14.08 -0.82
CA ARG A 298 1.82 -14.49 0.50
C ARG A 298 3.34 -14.45 0.58
N MET A 299 4.04 -14.99 -0.43
CA MET A 299 5.51 -14.94 -0.50
C MET A 299 6.04 -13.49 -0.50
N ARG A 300 5.35 -12.57 -1.18
CA ARG A 300 5.76 -11.16 -1.28
C ARG A 300 5.78 -10.47 0.09
N LEU A 301 4.81 -10.77 0.95
CA LEU A 301 4.72 -10.22 2.30
C LEU A 301 5.86 -10.73 3.19
N GLU A 302 6.23 -12.01 3.06
CA GLU A 302 7.37 -12.60 3.78
C GLU A 302 8.70 -12.04 3.28
N GLU A 303 8.88 -11.87 1.97
CA GLU A 303 10.06 -11.25 1.37
C GLU A 303 10.25 -9.78 1.79
N LEU A 304 9.16 -9.00 1.82
CA LEU A 304 9.19 -7.60 2.29
C LEU A 304 9.68 -7.51 3.73
N ARG A 305 9.18 -8.40 4.60
CA ARG A 305 9.60 -8.46 5.99
C ARG A 305 11.09 -8.78 6.12
N ARG A 306 11.61 -9.75 5.35
CA ARG A 306 13.05 -10.09 5.35
C ARG A 306 13.92 -8.95 4.83
N MET A 307 13.48 -8.24 3.78
CA MET A 307 14.20 -7.06 3.28
C MET A 307 14.20 -5.90 4.28
N GLU A 308 13.12 -5.73 5.04
CA GLU A 308 13.06 -4.76 6.15
C GLU A 308 13.99 -5.14 7.30
N GLU A 309 14.05 -6.43 7.65
CA GLU A 309 14.97 -6.97 8.67
C GLU A 309 16.44 -6.83 8.24
N LEU A 310 16.77 -7.00 6.96
CA LEU A 310 18.12 -6.75 6.44
C LEU A 310 18.47 -5.27 6.32
N LYS A 311 17.54 -4.38 5.96
CA LYS A 311 17.77 -2.92 6.05
C LYS A 311 17.99 -2.49 7.51
N ALA A 312 17.29 -3.12 8.46
CA ALA A 312 17.55 -2.92 9.88
C ALA A 312 18.90 -3.52 10.31
N GLY A 313 19.29 -4.66 9.73
CA GLY A 313 20.57 -5.34 9.95
C GLY A 313 21.79 -4.63 9.36
N GLU A 314 21.68 -4.01 8.18
CA GLU A 314 22.72 -3.17 7.56
C GLU A 314 22.89 -1.85 8.34
N GLY A 315 21.78 -1.29 8.85
CA GLY A 315 21.82 -0.21 9.82
C GLY A 315 22.49 -0.61 11.14
N GLN A 316 22.33 -1.88 11.56
CA GLN A 316 23.05 -2.46 12.69
C GLN A 316 24.51 -2.81 12.35
N GLN A 317 24.88 -3.18 11.12
CA GLN A 317 26.28 -3.45 10.73
C GLN A 317 27.13 -2.18 10.61
N GLN A 318 26.54 -1.05 10.17
CA GLN A 318 27.17 0.26 10.30
C GLN A 318 27.29 0.71 11.77
N GLN A 319 26.46 0.19 12.68
CA GLN A 319 26.61 0.37 14.14
C GLN A 319 27.53 -0.66 14.81
N THR A 320 27.69 -1.88 14.27
CA THR A 320 28.52 -2.94 14.86
C THR A 320 29.98 -2.84 14.44
N GLY A 321 30.30 -2.20 13.30
CA GLY A 321 31.65 -1.72 13.00
C GLY A 321 32.16 -0.70 14.03
N ALA A 322 31.24 -0.01 14.71
CA ALA A 322 31.56 0.85 15.86
C ALA A 322 31.48 0.12 17.22
N SER A 323 30.85 -1.08 17.28
CA SER A 323 30.67 -1.84 18.53
C SER A 323 31.68 -2.98 18.72
N ALA A 324 32.43 -3.38 17.68
CA ALA A 324 33.46 -4.43 17.77
C ALA A 324 34.73 -4.02 18.56
N VAL A 325 34.80 -2.79 19.06
CA VAL A 325 35.84 -2.33 19.99
C VAL A 325 35.38 -2.42 21.46
N SER A 326 34.12 -2.80 21.72
CA SER A 326 33.50 -2.63 23.05
C SER A 326 33.29 -3.92 23.88
N LEU A 327 33.68 -5.11 23.41
CA LEU A 327 33.42 -6.38 24.12
C LEU A 327 34.69 -7.08 24.67
N MET A 328 35.63 -6.29 25.19
CA MET A 328 36.68 -6.77 26.08
C MET A 328 36.86 -5.82 27.28
N ALA A 329 35.81 -5.66 28.09
CA ALA A 329 35.93 -5.14 29.46
C ALA A 329 34.57 -5.21 30.16
N ASP A 330 34.25 -6.35 30.76
CA ASP A 330 33.28 -6.41 31.86
C ASP A 330 34.00 -7.05 33.05
N SER A 331 34.73 -6.21 33.78
CA SER A 331 35.05 -6.39 35.20
C SER A 331 35.67 -5.09 35.70
N ASP A 332 34.84 -4.15 36.13
CA ASP A 332 34.99 -3.54 37.45
C ASP A 332 33.92 -2.47 37.65
N SER A 333 33.33 -2.53 38.84
CA SER A 333 32.48 -1.51 39.42
C SER A 333 33.21 -0.17 39.52
N ASP A 334 32.64 0.91 39.00
CA ASP A 334 32.42 2.12 39.78
C ASP A 334 31.52 3.12 39.06
N SER A 335 30.73 3.84 39.85
CA SER A 335 29.95 5.00 39.45
C SER A 335 30.83 6.12 38.89
N ASP A 336 30.49 6.69 37.74
CA ASP A 336 31.02 8.00 37.35
C ASP A 336 29.94 8.88 36.67
N ASP A 337 29.41 9.80 37.46
CA ASP A 337 28.78 11.04 37.01
C ASP A 337 29.85 11.91 36.32
N TYR A 338 29.72 12.16 35.01
CA TYR A 338 30.63 13.04 34.30
C TYR A 338 30.32 14.52 34.60
N ARG A 339 31.24 15.19 35.32
CA ARG A 339 31.34 16.65 35.43
C ARG A 339 31.95 17.24 34.16
N VAL A 340 31.31 18.28 33.61
CA VAL A 340 31.86 19.13 32.56
C VAL A 340 32.92 20.05 33.15
N GLU A 341 34.18 19.93 32.72
CA GLU A 341 35.20 20.93 33.04
C GLU A 341 34.90 22.24 32.30
N GLN A 342 34.61 23.29 33.07
CA GLN A 342 34.69 24.66 32.56
C GLN A 342 36.16 25.11 32.57
N PRO A 343 36.59 25.96 31.61
CA PRO A 343 37.94 26.52 31.66
C PRO A 343 38.10 27.35 32.93
N VAL A 344 39.15 27.09 33.70
CA VAL A 344 39.47 27.85 34.91
C VAL A 344 40.01 29.23 34.50
N LEU A 345 39.12 30.22 34.47
CA LEU A 345 39.46 31.64 34.49
C LEU A 345 39.12 32.18 35.88
N ALA A 346 39.98 33.03 36.45
CA ALA A 346 39.76 33.63 37.77
C ALA A 346 38.49 34.51 37.77
N ASP A 347 37.83 34.65 38.93
CA ASP A 347 36.52 35.29 39.03
C ASP A 347 36.49 36.78 38.62
N ASP A 348 37.65 37.44 38.51
CA ASP A 348 37.80 38.85 38.14
C ASP A 348 38.21 39.09 36.67
N ASP A 349 38.23 38.06 35.80
CA ASP A 349 38.71 38.20 34.42
C ASP A 349 37.63 38.76 33.45
N PRO A 350 37.86 39.93 32.80
CA PRO A 350 36.91 40.54 31.88
C PRO A 350 36.62 39.72 30.60
N MET A 351 37.43 38.69 30.29
CA MET A 351 37.19 37.80 29.14
C MET A 351 36.04 36.82 29.32
N ARG A 352 35.59 36.57 30.57
CA ARG A 352 34.50 35.61 30.86
C ARG A 352 33.14 36.03 30.27
N ALA A 353 32.95 37.33 30.04
CA ALA A 353 31.75 37.88 29.38
C ALA A 353 31.69 37.60 27.87
N PHE A 354 32.81 37.19 27.24
CA PHE A 354 32.94 37.01 25.79
C PHE A 354 33.05 35.54 25.35
N VAL A 355 33.00 34.57 26.28
CA VAL A 355 33.05 33.13 25.96
C VAL A 355 31.62 32.59 25.72
N PRO A 356 31.27 32.13 24.51
CA PRO A 356 29.93 31.59 24.24
C PRO A 356 29.73 30.25 24.95
N ALA A 357 28.63 30.12 25.71
CA ALA A 357 28.29 28.94 26.52
C ALA A 357 27.92 27.67 25.71
N SER A 358 28.24 27.61 24.43
CA SER A 358 27.73 26.58 23.52
C SER A 358 28.76 26.15 22.47
N PHE A 359 29.98 25.84 22.90
CA PHE A 359 30.93 25.14 22.04
C PHE A 359 31.14 23.70 22.55
N GLY A 360 30.39 22.77 21.93
CA GLY A 360 30.40 21.34 22.21
C GLY A 360 29.10 20.67 21.74
N LYS A 361 29.18 19.53 21.05
CA LYS A 361 28.00 18.72 20.70
C LYS A 361 27.37 18.19 22.00
N THR A 362 26.25 18.76 22.41
CA THR A 362 25.41 18.18 23.47
C THR A 362 24.50 17.13 22.86
N THR A 363 24.72 15.85 23.17
CA THR A 363 23.72 14.80 22.92
C THR A 363 22.59 15.01 23.92
N LYS A 364 21.56 15.75 23.53
CA LYS A 364 20.32 15.84 24.30
C LYS A 364 19.59 14.51 24.18
N GLU A 365 19.80 13.61 25.12
CA GLU A 365 18.89 12.47 25.29
C GLU A 365 17.52 13.01 25.73
N ALA A 366 16.47 12.60 25.03
CA ALA A 366 15.11 13.03 25.34
C ALA A 366 14.64 12.33 26.62
N ASN A 367 14.21 13.08 27.63
CA ASN A 367 13.62 12.51 28.83
C ASN A 367 12.20 12.00 28.49
N ILE A 368 12.11 10.72 28.11
CA ILE A 368 10.87 10.05 27.69
C ILE A 368 9.80 10.12 28.80
N ALA A 369 10.19 9.94 30.07
CA ALA A 369 9.25 9.96 31.19
C ALA A 369 8.62 11.35 31.37
N ALA A 370 9.43 12.42 31.32
CA ALA A 370 8.93 13.79 31.39
C ALA A 370 8.04 14.14 30.20
N GLN A 371 8.34 13.58 29.02
CA GLN A 371 7.56 13.82 27.80
C GLN A 371 6.20 13.11 27.82
N ILE A 372 6.14 11.89 28.36
CA ILE A 372 4.87 11.20 28.58
C ILE A 372 4.07 11.96 29.64
N ASP A 373 4.68 12.36 30.76
CA ASP A 373 3.99 13.10 31.82
C ASP A 373 3.43 14.45 31.35
N GLN A 374 4.09 15.12 30.39
CA GLN A 374 3.55 16.34 29.75
C GLN A 374 2.25 16.12 28.99
N SER A 375 1.98 14.89 28.52
CA SER A 375 0.73 14.53 27.85
C SER A 375 -0.36 14.03 28.82
N ARG A 376 -0.07 14.02 30.13
CA ARG A 376 -1.03 13.66 31.16
C ARG A 376 -2.14 14.70 31.22
N ARG A 377 -3.39 14.22 31.25
CA ARG A 377 -4.56 15.09 31.25
C ARG A 377 -4.76 15.72 32.62
N GLN A 378 -4.93 17.03 32.64
CA GLN A 378 -5.32 17.77 33.84
C GLN A 378 -6.85 17.75 33.96
N VAL A 379 -7.39 16.72 34.61
CA VAL A 379 -8.82 16.66 34.93
C VAL A 379 -9.02 17.31 36.29
N GLU A 380 -9.86 18.36 36.38
CA GLU A 380 -10.27 18.91 37.67
C GLU A 380 -10.95 17.82 38.49
N LYS A 381 -10.31 17.36 39.58
CA LYS A 381 -10.96 16.46 40.54
C LYS A 381 -12.13 17.23 41.18
N PRO A 382 -13.34 16.67 41.26
CA PRO A 382 -14.42 17.31 42.01
C PRO A 382 -13.94 17.50 43.45
N ALA A 383 -14.10 18.71 43.98
CA ALA A 383 -13.65 19.06 45.33
C ALA A 383 -14.18 18.02 46.34
N PRO A 384 -13.34 17.53 47.28
CA PRO A 384 -13.79 16.59 48.28
C PRO A 384 -14.98 17.20 49.03
N LYS A 385 -16.12 16.49 49.04
CA LYS A 385 -17.27 16.90 49.85
C LYS A 385 -16.79 17.15 51.28
N PRO A 386 -17.14 18.28 51.92
CA PRO A 386 -16.69 18.54 53.27
C PRO A 386 -17.17 17.39 54.17
N LYS A 387 -16.22 16.73 54.85
CA LYS A 387 -16.52 15.75 55.88
C LYS A 387 -17.48 16.42 56.87
N ALA A 388 -18.71 15.90 56.95
CA ALA A 388 -19.64 16.32 57.97
C ALA A 388 -18.99 16.04 59.34
N THR A 389 -18.73 17.10 60.09
CA THR A 389 -18.25 17.01 61.47
C THR A 389 -19.38 16.45 62.33
N ALA A 390 -19.34 15.13 62.56
CA ALA A 390 -20.18 14.51 63.57
C ALA A 390 -19.68 14.96 64.95
N LYS A 391 -20.54 15.68 65.68
CA LYS A 391 -20.38 16.01 67.09
C LYS A 391 -20.22 14.73 67.91
N ALA A 392 -19.27 14.77 68.83
CA ALA A 392 -19.13 13.80 69.91
C ALA A 392 -20.38 13.77 70.79
N SER A 393 -20.93 12.57 70.99
CA SER A 393 -21.71 12.22 72.18
C SER A 393 -21.37 10.77 72.53
N SER A 394 -20.88 10.59 73.75
CA SER A 394 -20.67 9.33 74.44
C SER A 394 -21.99 8.58 74.62
N ASP A 395 -21.98 7.26 74.39
CA ASP A 395 -22.34 6.25 75.39
C ASP A 395 -22.26 4.84 74.78
N SER A 396 -22.11 3.87 75.68
CA SER A 396 -21.66 2.49 75.52
C SER A 396 -22.68 1.52 74.91
N ASP A 397 -22.21 0.48 74.23
CA ASP A 397 -22.38 -0.94 74.63
C ASP A 397 -22.03 -1.91 73.47
N ASP A 398 -21.45 -3.04 73.87
CA ASP A 398 -20.92 -4.14 73.07
C ASP A 398 -21.92 -4.81 72.11
N SER A 399 -21.47 -5.14 70.89
CA SER A 399 -21.78 -6.43 70.27
C SER A 399 -20.84 -6.72 69.08
N ASP A 400 -20.17 -7.87 69.15
CA ASP A 400 -19.27 -8.46 68.16
C ASP A 400 -19.89 -8.55 66.75
N SER A 401 -19.13 -8.08 65.75
CA SER A 401 -19.17 -8.60 64.39
C SER A 401 -17.82 -8.28 63.76
N ASP A 402 -16.96 -9.29 63.67
CA ASP A 402 -15.70 -9.25 62.92
C ASP A 402 -15.96 -8.76 61.49
N SER A 403 -15.65 -7.49 61.23
CA SER A 403 -15.52 -6.92 59.90
C SER A 403 -14.05 -7.03 59.55
N ASP A 404 -13.70 -8.02 58.73
CA ASP A 404 -12.46 -7.98 57.96
C ASP A 404 -12.56 -6.79 57.00
N ASP A 405 -12.19 -5.60 57.50
CA ASP A 405 -11.85 -4.43 56.70
C ASP A 405 -10.55 -4.76 55.93
N SER A 406 -10.70 -5.48 54.82
CA SER A 406 -9.75 -5.38 53.74
C SER A 406 -9.82 -3.94 53.23
N GLU A 407 -8.82 -3.12 53.54
CA GLU A 407 -8.55 -1.89 52.83
C GLU A 407 -8.40 -2.25 51.34
N SER A 408 -9.51 -2.18 50.60
CA SER A 408 -9.46 -2.25 49.16
C SER A 408 -8.81 -0.96 48.69
N ASP A 409 -7.60 -1.07 48.15
CA ASP A 409 -6.98 -0.05 47.31
C ASP A 409 -8.06 0.48 46.35
N GLU A 410 -8.65 1.64 46.65
CA GLU A 410 -9.53 2.35 45.72
C GLU A 410 -8.63 2.91 44.60
N GLU A 411 -8.22 2.05 43.67
CA GLU A 411 -7.55 2.42 42.42
C GLU A 411 -8.36 3.54 41.75
N ASP A 412 -7.70 4.65 41.37
CA ASP A 412 -8.36 5.81 40.76
C ASP A 412 -9.15 5.30 39.52
N PRO A 413 -10.47 5.55 39.41
CA PRO A 413 -11.28 5.03 38.29
C PRO A 413 -10.74 5.43 36.91
N ALA A 414 -9.96 6.51 36.84
CA ALA A 414 -9.27 6.95 35.63
C ALA A 414 -8.10 6.03 35.22
N GLU A 415 -7.50 5.27 36.14
CA GLU A 415 -6.41 4.34 35.87
C GLU A 415 -6.90 3.03 35.25
N ARG A 416 -8.17 2.66 35.48
CA ARG A 416 -8.81 1.46 34.90
C ARG A 416 -9.07 1.56 33.39
N PHE A 417 -9.14 2.78 32.84
CA PHE A 417 -9.44 3.03 31.44
C PHE A 417 -8.28 3.78 30.75
N PRO A 418 -8.12 3.67 29.42
CA PRO A 418 -7.05 4.37 28.68
C PRO A 418 -7.39 5.86 28.48
N VAL A 419 -7.59 6.59 29.57
CA VAL A 419 -8.04 8.00 29.57
C VAL A 419 -7.11 8.94 30.34
N THR A 420 -5.97 8.46 30.83
CA THR A 420 -5.08 9.27 31.69
C THR A 420 -4.26 10.30 30.89
N HIS A 421 -3.85 9.97 29.66
CA HIS A 421 -3.05 10.81 28.78
C HIS A 421 -3.77 11.09 27.46
N GLU A 422 -3.46 12.20 26.80
CA GLU A 422 -3.99 12.52 25.46
C GLU A 422 -2.92 12.97 24.49
N MET A 423 -3.12 12.61 23.22
CA MET A 423 -2.42 13.17 22.08
C MET A 423 -3.45 13.86 21.17
N VAL A 424 -3.21 15.12 20.81
CA VAL A 424 -4.15 15.94 20.03
C VAL A 424 -3.65 16.11 18.60
N LEU A 425 -4.49 15.75 17.64
CA LEU A 425 -4.25 15.87 16.20
C LEU A 425 -5.20 16.92 15.60
N LYS A 426 -4.65 17.95 14.95
CA LYS A 426 -5.39 19.05 14.32
C LYS A 426 -5.14 19.08 12.82
N THR A 427 -5.68 18.10 12.10
CA THR A 427 -5.40 17.92 10.67
C THR A 427 -6.57 18.27 9.75
N HIS A 428 -7.77 18.50 10.29
CA HIS A 428 -8.95 18.89 9.52
C HIS A 428 -9.29 20.37 9.76
N GLU A 429 -10.04 20.96 8.82
CA GLU A 429 -10.57 22.32 8.96
C GLU A 429 -12.02 22.32 9.48
N ARG A 430 -12.72 21.19 9.35
CA ARG A 430 -14.12 21.01 9.73
C ARG A 430 -14.30 19.80 10.65
N ALA A 431 -15.50 19.66 11.20
CA ALA A 431 -15.86 18.60 12.13
C ALA A 431 -15.46 17.21 11.62
N VAL A 432 -14.81 16.44 12.50
CA VAL A 432 -14.40 15.05 12.23
C VAL A 432 -15.63 14.17 12.33
N THR A 433 -15.95 13.46 11.25
CA THR A 433 -17.17 12.68 11.12
C THR A 433 -16.99 11.23 11.49
N THR A 434 -15.85 10.65 11.11
CA THR A 434 -15.56 9.23 11.24
C THR A 434 -14.07 9.01 11.49
N ILE A 435 -13.76 7.97 12.24
CA ILE A 435 -12.40 7.54 12.56
C ILE A 435 -12.34 6.03 12.36
N ALA A 436 -11.24 5.54 11.79
CA ALA A 436 -11.00 4.11 11.64
C ALA A 436 -9.52 3.81 11.83
N LEU A 437 -9.24 2.73 12.55
CA LEU A 437 -7.88 2.20 12.71
C LEU A 437 -7.76 0.86 12.02
N ASP A 438 -6.57 0.58 11.50
CA ASP A 438 -6.28 -0.72 10.94
C ASP A 438 -6.30 -1.80 12.05
N PRO A 439 -6.61 -3.07 11.73
CA PRO A 439 -6.61 -4.15 12.74
C PRO A 439 -5.26 -4.39 13.45
N ALA A 440 -4.17 -3.81 12.94
CA ALA A 440 -2.84 -3.87 13.55
C ALA A 440 -2.56 -2.70 14.52
N GLY A 441 -3.27 -1.57 14.40
CA GLY A 441 -3.05 -0.36 15.18
C GLY A 441 -1.86 0.49 14.72
N SER A 442 -1.43 0.38 13.46
CA SER A 442 -0.32 1.15 12.88
C SER A 442 -0.79 2.42 12.15
N ARG A 443 -1.94 2.36 11.47
CA ARG A 443 -2.48 3.47 10.69
C ARG A 443 -3.87 3.85 11.17
N MET A 444 -4.12 5.15 11.14
CA MET A 444 -5.40 5.75 11.47
C MET A 444 -5.88 6.59 10.29
N LEU A 445 -7.18 6.52 10.03
CA LEU A 445 -7.88 7.34 9.06
C LEU A 445 -8.87 8.24 9.80
N THR A 446 -8.92 9.50 9.39
CA THR A 446 -9.95 10.44 9.86
C THR A 446 -10.66 11.05 8.66
N GLY A 447 -11.99 11.01 8.68
CA GLY A 447 -12.86 11.65 7.70
C GLY A 447 -13.53 12.89 8.28
N SER A 448 -13.86 13.86 7.43
CA SER A 448 -14.42 15.14 7.86
C SER A 448 -15.48 15.68 6.89
N LEU A 449 -16.23 16.67 7.38
CA LEU A 449 -17.18 17.47 6.59
C LEU A 449 -16.51 18.41 5.58
N ASP A 450 -15.18 18.46 5.55
CA ASP A 450 -14.40 19.09 4.48
C ASP A 450 -14.29 18.21 3.23
N GLY A 451 -14.77 16.96 3.29
CA GLY A 451 -14.73 15.99 2.18
C GLY A 451 -13.39 15.29 2.01
N ASN A 452 -12.46 15.50 2.93
CA ASN A 452 -11.14 14.87 2.89
C ASN A 452 -11.05 13.69 3.85
N VAL A 453 -10.27 12.69 3.45
CA VAL A 453 -9.77 11.61 4.31
C VAL A 453 -8.29 11.84 4.56
N ASN A 454 -7.93 12.02 5.83
CA ASN A 454 -6.55 12.18 6.28
C ASN A 454 -6.00 10.83 6.75
N PHE A 455 -4.74 10.58 6.38
CA PHE A 455 -4.01 9.36 6.72
C PHE A 455 -2.92 9.68 7.73
N HIS A 456 -2.95 9.00 8.86
CA HIS A 456 -1.98 9.13 9.94
C HIS A 456 -1.26 7.80 10.13
N ASP A 457 0.05 7.88 10.33
CA ASP A 457 0.91 6.73 10.63
C ASP A 457 1.63 6.98 11.95
N PHE A 458 1.30 6.19 12.97
CA PHE A 458 1.92 6.33 14.29
C PHE A 458 3.43 6.07 14.24
N ALA A 459 3.90 5.23 13.31
CA ALA A 459 5.31 4.94 13.13
C ALA A 459 6.07 6.03 12.36
N ALA A 460 5.38 7.01 11.76
CA ALA A 460 6.02 8.16 11.10
C ALA A 460 5.95 9.44 11.95
N MET A 461 4.97 9.54 12.85
CA MET A 461 4.76 10.71 13.70
C MET A 461 5.82 10.84 14.79
N THR A 462 6.07 12.08 15.20
CA THR A 462 6.83 12.43 16.40
C THR A 462 6.04 13.43 17.23
N PRO A 463 6.36 13.63 18.52
CA PRO A 463 5.53 14.45 19.42
C PRO A 463 5.48 15.93 19.04
N THR A 464 6.49 16.40 18.30
CA THR A 464 6.53 17.75 17.72
C THR A 464 5.88 17.85 16.34
N THR A 465 5.65 16.73 15.65
CA THR A 465 5.24 16.66 14.25
C THR A 465 4.06 15.69 14.11
N LEU A 466 2.92 16.11 14.64
CA LEU A 466 1.65 15.39 14.63
C LEU A 466 0.80 15.80 13.42
N ARG A 467 1.23 15.39 12.22
CA ARG A 467 0.52 15.69 10.95
C ARG A 467 0.11 14.44 10.19
N ALA A 468 -0.92 14.57 9.35
CA ALA A 468 -1.26 13.54 8.38
C ALA A 468 -0.13 13.43 7.33
N PHE A 469 0.27 12.22 6.96
CA PHE A 469 1.26 12.05 5.91
C PHE A 469 0.64 12.23 4.52
N LYS A 470 -0.67 11.99 4.40
CA LYS A 470 -1.44 12.11 3.15
C LYS A 470 -2.87 12.56 3.40
N THR A 471 -3.41 13.36 2.49
CA THR A 471 -4.82 13.78 2.47
C THR A 471 -5.39 13.51 1.09
N VAL A 472 -6.53 12.82 1.04
CA VAL A 472 -7.18 12.43 -0.22
C VAL A 472 -8.64 12.86 -0.18
N ASP A 473 -9.08 13.51 -1.26
CA ASP A 473 -10.50 13.63 -1.61
C ASP A 473 -10.86 12.43 -2.50
N PRO A 474 -11.74 11.50 -2.05
CA PRO A 474 -12.13 10.31 -2.82
C PRO A 474 -12.77 10.61 -4.19
N TRP A 475 -13.24 11.84 -4.40
CA TRP A 475 -13.97 12.28 -5.60
C TRP A 475 -13.14 13.18 -6.53
N GLN A 476 -11.90 13.46 -6.17
CA GLN A 476 -11.01 14.25 -7.00
C GLN A 476 -10.55 13.42 -8.21
N THR A 477 -11.10 13.74 -9.39
CA THR A 477 -10.77 13.05 -10.66
C THR A 477 -9.61 13.70 -11.41
N ASN A 478 -9.40 15.02 -11.26
CA ASN A 478 -8.28 15.77 -11.83
C ASN A 478 -7.94 16.97 -10.94
N LYS A 479 -6.64 17.23 -10.71
CA LYS A 479 -6.14 18.29 -9.80
C LYS A 479 -6.48 19.72 -10.26
N SER A 480 -6.94 19.91 -11.50
CA SER A 480 -7.24 21.22 -12.12
C SER A 480 -8.74 21.50 -12.33
N ALA A 481 -9.61 20.53 -12.10
CA ALA A 481 -11.05 20.71 -12.17
C ALA A 481 -11.62 20.98 -10.78
N SER A 482 -12.62 21.85 -10.68
CA SER A 482 -13.43 21.96 -9.46
C SER A 482 -14.15 20.64 -9.23
N SER A 483 -13.60 19.77 -8.38
CA SER A 483 -14.29 18.57 -7.94
C SER A 483 -15.40 18.96 -6.97
N ASP A 484 -16.57 18.35 -7.14
CA ASP A 484 -17.63 18.40 -6.15
C ASP A 484 -17.16 17.60 -4.93
N SER A 485 -16.74 18.31 -3.89
CA SER A 485 -16.33 17.70 -2.63
C SER A 485 -17.57 17.22 -1.86
N HIS A 486 -17.58 15.93 -1.54
CA HIS A 486 -18.68 15.30 -0.80
C HIS A 486 -18.25 15.03 0.65
N PRO A 487 -19.04 15.45 1.66
CA PRO A 487 -18.76 15.14 3.05
C PRO A 487 -18.56 13.64 3.28
N ILE A 488 -17.52 13.28 4.04
CA ILE A 488 -17.26 11.89 4.41
C ILE A 488 -18.25 11.50 5.53
N GLN A 489 -19.08 10.49 5.29
CA GLN A 489 -20.08 10.03 6.26
C GLN A 489 -19.51 8.90 7.14
N HIS A 490 -18.83 7.92 6.53
CA HIS A 490 -18.32 6.75 7.24
C HIS A 490 -17.08 6.17 6.57
N VAL A 491 -16.11 5.76 7.37
CA VAL A 491 -14.89 5.07 6.92
C VAL A 491 -14.67 3.88 7.84
N GLU A 492 -14.39 2.71 7.29
CA GLU A 492 -14.09 1.51 8.08
C GLU A 492 -13.06 0.62 7.36
N PHE A 493 -11.98 0.26 8.05
CA PHE A 493 -11.03 -0.74 7.57
C PHE A 493 -11.67 -2.13 7.52
N SER A 494 -11.25 -2.95 6.56
CA SER A 494 -11.66 -4.36 6.57
C SER A 494 -11.15 -5.05 7.83
N ARG A 495 -12.04 -5.78 8.52
CA ARG A 495 -11.70 -6.51 9.75
C ARG A 495 -10.74 -7.67 9.48
N HIS A 496 -10.77 -8.22 8.27
CA HIS A 496 -9.94 -9.34 7.84
C HIS A 496 -8.57 -8.89 7.34
N SER A 497 -8.50 -7.70 6.74
CA SER A 497 -7.26 -7.15 6.19
C SER A 497 -7.16 -5.64 6.40
N GLY A 498 -6.00 -5.17 6.88
CA GLY A 498 -5.69 -3.75 6.94
C GLY A 498 -5.27 -3.12 5.61
N SER A 499 -5.36 -3.85 4.48
CA SER A 499 -4.93 -3.37 3.17
C SER A 499 -5.96 -2.46 2.47
N VAL A 500 -7.25 -2.59 2.80
CA VAL A 500 -8.32 -1.83 2.18
C VAL A 500 -9.32 -1.31 3.22
N PHE A 501 -9.99 -0.21 2.88
CA PHE A 501 -11.06 0.37 3.67
C PHE A 501 -12.24 0.78 2.79
N LEU A 502 -13.42 0.75 3.39
CA LEU A 502 -14.66 1.23 2.80
C LEU A 502 -14.76 2.73 3.07
N CYS A 503 -14.92 3.53 2.02
CA CYS A 503 -15.17 4.96 2.08
C CYS A 503 -16.59 5.27 1.61
N VAL A 504 -17.38 5.80 2.54
CA VAL A 504 -18.75 6.25 2.30
C VAL A 504 -18.80 7.77 2.44
N THR A 505 -19.16 8.43 1.35
CA THR A 505 -19.40 9.87 1.31
C THR A 505 -20.90 10.14 1.15
N ALA A 506 -21.31 11.41 1.28
CA ALA A 506 -22.66 11.86 0.95
C ALA A 506 -22.92 11.82 -0.57
N HIS A 507 -22.75 10.64 -1.18
CA HIS A 507 -22.90 10.35 -2.60
C HIS A 507 -23.54 8.95 -2.77
N PRO A 508 -24.29 8.68 -3.86
CA PRO A 508 -24.92 7.36 -4.09
C PRO A 508 -23.98 6.21 -4.46
N GLN A 509 -22.67 6.41 -4.42
CA GLN A 509 -21.67 5.38 -4.73
C GLN A 509 -20.68 5.33 -3.58
N ALA A 510 -20.40 4.12 -3.10
CA ALA A 510 -19.32 3.88 -2.15
C ALA A 510 -18.05 3.48 -2.91
N LYS A 511 -16.89 3.78 -2.32
CA LYS A 511 -15.58 3.41 -2.87
C LYS A 511 -14.83 2.54 -1.87
N ILE A 512 -14.18 1.50 -2.37
CA ILE A 512 -13.14 0.77 -1.63
C ILE A 512 -11.81 1.38 -2.01
N MET A 513 -11.07 1.81 -1.00
CA MET A 513 -9.77 2.45 -1.17
C MET A 513 -8.69 1.61 -0.50
N SER A 514 -7.50 1.61 -1.08
CA SER A 514 -6.31 0.99 -0.49
C SER A 514 -5.86 1.79 0.73
N ARG A 515 -5.12 1.13 1.62
CA ARG A 515 -4.42 1.71 2.78
C ARG A 515 -3.58 2.96 2.42
N ASP A 516 -3.16 3.10 1.17
CA ASP A 516 -2.39 4.25 0.64
C ASP A 516 -3.25 5.33 -0.05
N GLY A 517 -4.58 5.18 -0.06
CA GLY A 517 -5.53 6.15 -0.60
C GLY A 517 -5.81 6.03 -2.10
N ALA A 518 -5.37 4.96 -2.77
CA ALA A 518 -5.76 4.66 -4.14
C ALA A 518 -7.17 4.05 -4.19
N VAL A 519 -8.00 4.42 -5.16
CA VAL A 519 -9.33 3.81 -5.35
C VAL A 519 -9.17 2.42 -5.97
N VAL A 520 -9.54 1.37 -5.25
CA VAL A 520 -9.49 -0.02 -5.71
C VAL A 520 -10.77 -0.38 -6.45
N THR A 521 -11.92 -0.09 -5.84
CA THR A 521 -13.25 -0.40 -6.40
C THR A 521 -14.17 0.78 -6.22
N GLU A 522 -14.84 1.18 -7.29
CA GLU A 522 -15.96 2.13 -7.25
C GLU A 522 -17.23 1.37 -7.61
N PHE A 523 -18.21 1.35 -6.70
CA PHE A 523 -19.49 0.67 -6.96
C PHE A 523 -20.36 1.48 -7.90
N VAL A 524 -21.13 0.79 -8.75
CA VAL A 524 -22.01 1.43 -9.74
C VAL A 524 -23.08 2.31 -9.08
N LYS A 525 -23.38 3.46 -9.71
CA LYS A 525 -24.52 4.31 -9.34
C LYS A 525 -25.84 3.65 -9.76
N GLY A 526 -26.87 3.78 -8.93
CA GLY A 526 -28.23 3.37 -9.28
C GLY A 526 -28.88 4.29 -10.32
N ASP A 527 -29.75 3.72 -11.16
CA ASP A 527 -30.59 4.52 -12.04
C ASP A 527 -31.71 5.20 -11.23
N MET A 528 -31.66 6.53 -11.18
CA MET A 528 -32.59 7.35 -10.41
C MET A 528 -34.01 7.36 -10.98
N TYR A 529 -34.19 6.99 -12.24
CA TYR A 529 -35.49 6.99 -12.90
C TYR A 529 -36.28 5.70 -12.68
N LEU A 530 -35.63 4.64 -12.22
CA LEU A 530 -36.30 3.38 -11.87
C LEU A 530 -36.98 3.49 -10.51
N ARG A 531 -38.28 3.16 -10.47
CA ARG A 531 -39.09 3.18 -9.24
C ARG A 531 -38.87 1.96 -8.36
N ASP A 532 -38.63 0.80 -8.98
CA ASP A 532 -38.37 -0.46 -8.27
C ASP A 532 -36.88 -0.59 -8.00
N MET A 533 -36.56 -0.64 -6.71
CA MET A 533 -35.18 -0.67 -6.22
C MET A 533 -34.49 -2.04 -6.45
N HIS A 534 -35.25 -3.10 -6.73
CA HIS A 534 -34.65 -4.39 -7.12
C HIS A 534 -34.01 -4.33 -8.51
N ASN A 535 -34.51 -3.46 -9.38
CA ASN A 535 -34.03 -3.33 -10.77
C ASN A 535 -32.86 -2.35 -10.89
N THR A 536 -32.59 -1.53 -9.87
CA THR A 536 -31.44 -0.62 -9.85
C THR A 536 -30.20 -1.37 -9.38
N LYS A 537 -29.07 -1.16 -10.07
CA LYS A 537 -27.80 -1.85 -9.76
C LYS A 537 -26.99 -1.22 -8.62
N GLY A 538 -27.36 -0.03 -8.19
CA GLY A 538 -26.69 0.68 -7.10
C GLY A 538 -27.61 1.63 -6.37
N HIS A 539 -27.07 2.36 -5.41
CA HIS A 539 -27.87 3.31 -4.65
C HIS A 539 -28.31 4.48 -5.53
N VAL A 540 -29.55 4.92 -5.31
CA VAL A 540 -30.16 6.06 -6.02
C VAL A 540 -30.03 7.35 -5.21
N GLY A 541 -29.94 7.22 -3.89
CA GLY A 541 -29.73 8.33 -2.96
C GLY A 541 -28.38 8.24 -2.26
N GLU A 542 -28.05 9.24 -1.46
CA GLU A 542 -26.82 9.25 -0.64
C GLU A 542 -26.74 8.01 0.27
N ILE A 543 -25.50 7.54 0.46
CA ILE A 543 -25.20 6.45 1.38
C ILE A 543 -24.92 7.06 2.76
N THR A 544 -25.57 6.52 3.78
CA THR A 544 -25.48 7.03 5.16
C THR A 544 -24.37 6.34 5.94
N THR A 545 -24.21 5.03 5.76
CA THR A 545 -23.17 4.24 6.42
C THR A 545 -22.92 2.93 5.67
N GLY A 546 -21.87 2.20 6.05
CA GLY A 546 -21.63 0.85 5.57
C GLY A 546 -20.69 0.09 6.48
N THR A 547 -20.69 -1.24 6.39
CA THR A 547 -19.82 -2.08 7.22
C THR A 547 -19.43 -3.35 6.48
N TRP A 548 -18.32 -3.94 6.91
CA TRP A 548 -17.78 -5.17 6.34
C TRP A 548 -18.52 -6.41 6.84
N HIS A 549 -18.56 -7.46 6.01
CA HIS A 549 -19.06 -8.75 6.45
C HIS A 549 -18.13 -9.33 7.55
N PRO A 550 -18.69 -9.82 8.66
CA PRO A 550 -17.91 -10.17 9.84
C PRO A 550 -16.96 -11.36 9.62
N THR A 551 -17.27 -12.26 8.68
CA THR A 551 -16.46 -13.46 8.40
C THR A 551 -15.94 -13.58 6.97
N ASP A 552 -16.44 -12.77 6.03
CA ASP A 552 -16.08 -12.87 4.61
C ASP A 552 -15.49 -11.53 4.22
N GLN A 553 -14.29 -11.55 3.65
CA GLN A 553 -13.57 -10.33 3.30
C GLN A 553 -14.09 -9.65 2.04
N ASN A 554 -14.81 -10.38 1.18
CA ASN A 554 -15.21 -9.88 -0.14
C ASN A 554 -16.54 -9.11 -0.10
N PHE A 555 -17.28 -9.21 1.00
CA PHE A 555 -18.61 -8.61 1.12
C PHE A 555 -18.61 -7.40 2.06
N CYS A 556 -19.33 -6.37 1.64
CA CYS A 556 -19.69 -5.24 2.49
C CYS A 556 -21.16 -4.86 2.27
N VAL A 557 -21.77 -4.22 3.25
CA VAL A 557 -23.13 -3.70 3.17
C VAL A 557 -23.11 -2.19 3.27
N THR A 558 -23.94 -1.52 2.47
CA THR A 558 -24.16 -0.08 2.53
C THR A 558 -25.64 0.22 2.75
N ALA A 559 -25.92 1.24 3.55
CA ALA A 559 -27.27 1.73 3.83
C ALA A 559 -27.49 3.08 3.13
N GLY A 560 -28.66 3.25 2.50
CA GLY A 560 -28.96 4.43 1.71
C GLY A 560 -30.20 5.20 2.17
N SER A 561 -30.24 6.49 1.82
CA SER A 561 -31.44 7.32 1.89
C SER A 561 -32.54 6.87 0.91
N ASP A 562 -32.25 5.92 0.02
CA ASP A 562 -33.18 5.33 -0.95
C ASP A 562 -34.01 4.16 -0.39
N SER A 563 -34.05 3.99 0.94
CA SER A 563 -34.75 2.89 1.63
C SER A 563 -34.16 1.50 1.40
N THR A 564 -32.92 1.41 0.91
CA THR A 564 -32.27 0.13 0.65
C THR A 564 -31.04 -0.11 1.51
N LEU A 565 -30.81 -1.39 1.81
CA LEU A 565 -29.50 -1.91 2.18
C LEU A 565 -29.00 -2.71 0.99
N ARG A 566 -27.77 -2.47 0.55
CA ARG A 566 -27.16 -3.18 -0.58
C ARG A 566 -25.94 -3.93 -0.10
N ILE A 567 -25.89 -5.21 -0.45
CA ILE A 567 -24.74 -6.05 -0.19
C ILE A 567 -23.92 -6.12 -1.47
N TRP A 568 -22.66 -5.77 -1.37
CA TRP A 568 -21.74 -5.66 -2.48
C TRP A 568 -20.68 -6.75 -2.39
N ASP A 569 -20.26 -7.23 -3.56
CA ASP A 569 -19.03 -8.00 -3.71
C ASP A 569 -17.96 -7.06 -4.25
N ILE A 570 -16.83 -6.93 -3.56
CA ILE A 570 -15.72 -6.08 -4.00
C ILE A 570 -15.21 -6.47 -5.39
N ASN A 571 -15.29 -7.76 -5.72
CA ASN A 571 -14.83 -8.30 -7.00
C ASN A 571 -15.79 -7.96 -8.15
N ASN A 572 -17.07 -7.67 -7.85
CA ASN A 572 -18.07 -7.28 -8.83
C ASN A 572 -18.53 -5.83 -8.62
N LYS A 573 -17.88 -4.90 -9.32
CA LYS A 573 -18.14 -3.46 -9.21
C LYS A 573 -19.43 -3.01 -9.93
N ARG A 574 -19.93 -3.82 -10.88
CA ARG A 574 -20.99 -3.43 -11.83
C ARG A 574 -22.41 -3.71 -11.31
N SER A 575 -22.55 -4.46 -10.23
CA SER A 575 -23.84 -4.78 -9.62
C SER A 575 -23.64 -5.20 -8.17
N GLN A 576 -24.61 -4.85 -7.33
CA GLN A 576 -24.79 -5.42 -6.02
C GLN A 576 -25.06 -6.93 -6.10
N LYS A 577 -24.66 -7.67 -5.05
CA LYS A 577 -24.94 -9.09 -4.88
C LYS A 577 -26.40 -9.31 -4.47
N ASP A 578 -26.84 -8.58 -3.45
CA ASP A 578 -28.20 -8.64 -2.92
C ASP A 578 -28.73 -7.23 -2.61
N VAL A 579 -30.04 -7.05 -2.75
CA VAL A 579 -30.77 -5.83 -2.36
C VAL A 579 -31.78 -6.17 -1.29
N ILE A 580 -31.78 -5.38 -0.22
CA ILE A 580 -32.79 -5.39 0.81
C ILE A 580 -33.58 -4.08 0.68
N VAL A 581 -34.82 -4.17 0.20
CA VAL A 581 -35.72 -3.01 0.14
C VAL A 581 -36.54 -2.97 1.41
N PHE A 582 -36.23 -2.02 2.30
CA PHE A 582 -37.04 -1.82 3.50
C PHE A 582 -38.32 -1.05 3.15
N LYS A 583 -39.46 -1.64 3.49
CA LYS A 583 -40.78 -1.05 3.29
C LYS A 583 -41.31 -0.52 4.62
N SER A 584 -41.30 0.81 4.77
CA SER A 584 -41.85 1.45 5.96
C SER A 584 -43.34 1.15 6.10
N LYS A 585 -43.79 0.93 7.34
CA LYS A 585 -45.21 0.80 7.67
C LYS A 585 -45.77 2.06 8.35
N ALA A 586 -44.97 3.12 8.44
CA ALA A 586 -45.40 4.38 9.02
C ALA A 586 -46.50 5.04 8.16
N ALA A 587 -47.49 5.64 8.81
CA ALA A 587 -48.59 6.30 8.12
C ALA A 587 -48.07 7.47 7.26
N GLY A 588 -48.55 7.58 6.01
CA GLY A 588 -48.13 8.65 5.09
C GLY A 588 -46.76 8.46 4.42
N SER A 589 -45.97 7.45 4.81
CA SER A 589 -44.62 7.18 4.25
C SER A 589 -44.62 6.61 2.81
N ALA A 590 -45.79 6.20 2.30
CA ALA A 590 -45.93 5.47 1.04
C ALA A 590 -44.98 4.26 0.90
N GLY A 591 -44.58 3.66 2.03
CA GLY A 591 -43.66 2.53 2.06
C GLY A 591 -42.17 2.88 1.98
N ARG A 592 -41.79 4.16 2.07
CA ARG A 592 -40.41 4.63 1.93
C ARG A 592 -39.92 5.36 3.18
N THR A 593 -38.68 5.09 3.58
CA THR A 593 -37.98 5.81 4.66
C THR A 593 -36.46 5.68 4.48
N ARG A 594 -35.67 6.58 5.06
CA ARG A 594 -34.20 6.56 4.93
C ARG A 594 -33.60 5.55 5.89
N MET A 595 -32.63 4.75 5.43
CA MET A 595 -31.84 3.91 6.33
C MET A 595 -30.74 4.78 6.94
N THR A 596 -30.69 4.87 8.26
CA THR A 596 -29.78 5.79 8.97
C THR A 596 -28.47 5.11 9.39
N ALA A 597 -28.55 3.86 9.85
CA ALA A 597 -27.41 3.12 10.38
C ALA A 597 -27.52 1.61 10.08
N VAL A 598 -26.38 0.92 9.96
CA VAL A 598 -26.29 -0.53 9.74
C VAL A 598 -25.10 -1.11 10.49
N ALA A 599 -25.29 -2.29 11.08
CA ALA A 599 -24.23 -3.08 11.70
C ALA A 599 -24.34 -4.56 11.30
N TRP A 600 -23.20 -5.20 11.10
CA TRP A 600 -23.09 -6.60 10.74
C TRP A 600 -22.18 -7.33 11.74
N GLY A 601 -22.79 -8.25 12.48
CA GLY A 601 -22.16 -8.96 13.59
C GLY A 601 -22.10 -10.47 13.35
N THR A 602 -21.09 -11.09 13.93
CA THR A 602 -20.97 -12.55 14.05
C THR A 602 -21.59 -12.99 15.37
N ALA A 603 -22.23 -14.16 15.39
CA ALA A 603 -22.70 -14.77 16.63
C ALA A 603 -21.68 -15.81 17.10
N SER A 604 -21.16 -15.66 18.32
CA SER A 604 -20.04 -16.45 18.88
C SER A 604 -20.29 -17.97 19.00
N GLN A 605 -21.54 -18.42 18.88
CA GLN A 605 -21.95 -19.81 19.15
C GLN A 605 -22.79 -20.36 18.00
N GLY A 606 -22.17 -20.75 16.89
CA GLY A 606 -22.79 -21.53 15.80
C GLY A 606 -24.00 -20.91 15.10
N ASN A 607 -24.37 -19.67 15.44
CA ASN A 607 -25.47 -18.95 14.84
C ASN A 607 -24.97 -18.25 13.58
N SER A 608 -25.84 -18.19 12.56
CA SER A 608 -25.59 -17.39 11.38
C SER A 608 -25.34 -15.92 11.78
N PRO A 609 -24.47 -15.19 11.05
CA PRO A 609 -24.26 -13.77 11.29
C PRO A 609 -25.58 -13.02 11.28
N VAL A 610 -25.64 -11.84 11.90
CA VAL A 610 -26.84 -11.01 11.97
C VAL A 610 -26.55 -9.63 11.40
N LEU A 611 -27.51 -9.12 10.64
CA LEU A 611 -27.47 -7.78 10.05
C LEU A 611 -28.58 -6.96 10.69
N VAL A 612 -28.25 -5.84 11.33
CA VAL A 612 -29.23 -4.96 11.97
C VAL A 612 -29.14 -3.59 11.33
N ALA A 613 -30.28 -3.00 11.02
CA ALA A 613 -30.38 -1.67 10.43
C ALA A 613 -31.44 -0.84 11.13
N ALA A 614 -31.18 0.47 11.20
CA ALA A 614 -32.11 1.46 11.73
C ALA A 614 -32.67 2.33 10.60
N ALA A 615 -33.93 2.71 10.74
CA ALA A 615 -34.66 3.53 9.80
C ALA A 615 -35.07 4.86 10.44
N LEU A 616 -35.19 5.90 9.63
CA LEU A 616 -35.61 7.24 10.08
C LEU A 616 -37.05 7.27 10.62
N ASP A 617 -37.87 6.27 10.26
CA ASP A 617 -39.24 6.14 10.79
C ASP A 617 -39.28 5.61 12.24
N GLY A 618 -38.11 5.41 12.87
CA GLY A 618 -37.99 4.89 14.23
C GLY A 618 -37.88 3.36 14.30
N SER A 619 -37.95 2.67 13.15
CA SER A 619 -37.90 1.21 13.11
C SER A 619 -36.47 0.68 13.23
N LEU A 620 -36.33 -0.44 13.94
CA LEU A 620 -35.13 -1.26 13.99
C LEU A 620 -35.44 -2.63 13.38
N VAL A 621 -34.68 -3.02 12.36
CA VAL A 621 -34.88 -4.27 11.61
C VAL A 621 -33.64 -5.14 11.68
N MET A 622 -33.88 -6.45 11.88
CA MET A 622 -32.84 -7.47 11.90
C MET A 622 -33.09 -8.48 10.77
N TYR A 623 -32.04 -8.81 10.04
CA TYR A 623 -31.99 -9.84 9.00
C TYR A 623 -30.99 -10.93 9.37
N GLY A 624 -31.17 -12.13 8.83
CA GLY A 624 -30.12 -13.14 8.84
C GLY A 624 -28.96 -12.69 7.95
N GLY A 625 -27.72 -12.91 8.38
CA GLY A 625 -26.53 -12.37 7.72
C GLY A 625 -26.13 -13.11 6.44
N ASN A 626 -26.48 -14.38 6.28
CA ASN A 626 -26.16 -15.14 5.05
C ASN A 626 -27.36 -15.24 4.09
N GLY A 627 -28.42 -14.48 4.35
CA GLY A 627 -29.69 -14.57 3.62
C GLY A 627 -30.55 -15.78 4.05
N PRO A 628 -31.74 -15.95 3.45
CA PRO A 628 -32.35 -15.04 2.47
C PRO A 628 -32.77 -13.70 3.09
N PHE A 629 -32.55 -12.59 2.37
CA PHE A 629 -32.82 -11.22 2.85
C PHE A 629 -34.21 -10.69 2.48
N THR A 630 -35.09 -11.53 1.94
CA THR A 630 -36.42 -11.14 1.46
C THR A 630 -37.38 -10.73 2.58
N ARG A 631 -37.15 -11.22 3.81
CA ARG A 631 -37.94 -10.92 5.00
C ARG A 631 -37.02 -10.62 6.19
N PRO A 632 -37.32 -9.59 6.99
CA PRO A 632 -36.62 -9.41 8.26
C PRO A 632 -36.89 -10.57 9.22
N ALA A 633 -35.85 -11.04 9.90
CA ALA A 633 -35.96 -12.01 10.99
C ALA A 633 -36.73 -11.42 12.18
N ALA A 634 -36.54 -10.13 12.47
CA ALA A 634 -37.32 -9.38 13.44
C ALA A 634 -37.39 -7.89 13.07
N GLU A 635 -38.46 -7.23 13.53
CA GLU A 635 -38.73 -5.80 13.27
C GLU A 635 -39.38 -5.20 14.52
N VAL A 636 -38.82 -4.09 15.01
CA VAL A 636 -39.38 -3.27 16.08
C VAL A 636 -39.69 -1.90 15.50
N LYS A 637 -40.96 -1.54 15.38
CA LYS A 637 -41.39 -0.31 14.69
C LYS A 637 -41.13 0.95 15.50
N ASP A 638 -41.39 0.88 16.80
CA ASP A 638 -41.26 2.02 17.72
C ASP A 638 -39.96 1.91 18.52
N ALA A 639 -38.86 1.54 17.84
CA ALA A 639 -37.58 1.34 18.50
C ALA A 639 -37.01 2.69 18.97
N HIS A 640 -37.15 3.75 18.18
CA HIS A 640 -36.88 5.15 18.54
C HIS A 640 -38.02 6.06 18.04
N GLN A 641 -38.02 7.32 18.46
CA GLN A 641 -39.02 8.28 17.99
C GLN A 641 -38.94 8.44 16.45
N PRO A 642 -40.07 8.36 15.73
CA PRO A 642 -40.10 8.63 14.29
C PRO A 642 -39.55 10.02 13.95
N ASP A 643 -38.95 10.14 12.76
CA ASP A 643 -38.33 11.37 12.23
C ASP A 643 -37.12 11.88 13.05
N THR A 644 -36.54 11.03 13.90
CA THR A 644 -35.27 11.30 14.59
C THR A 644 -34.14 10.44 14.03
N TRP A 645 -32.93 11.03 13.90
CA TRP A 645 -31.81 10.32 13.27
C TRP A 645 -31.17 9.33 14.25
N THR A 646 -31.28 8.03 13.97
CA THR A 646 -30.56 7.00 14.73
C THR A 646 -29.19 6.79 14.12
N GLY A 647 -28.18 7.49 14.64
CA GLY A 647 -26.81 7.47 14.10
C GLY A 647 -25.94 6.33 14.61
N GLY A 648 -26.13 5.91 15.87
CA GLY A 648 -25.28 4.91 16.50
C GLY A 648 -25.94 3.54 16.54
N ILE A 649 -25.30 2.54 15.95
CA ILE A 649 -25.63 1.13 16.12
C ILE A 649 -24.35 0.31 16.21
N ASP A 650 -24.29 -0.62 17.16
CA ASP A 650 -23.21 -1.59 17.24
C ASP A 650 -23.70 -2.91 17.84
N ILE A 651 -22.98 -3.99 17.53
CA ILE A 651 -23.32 -5.35 17.97
C ILE A 651 -22.18 -5.84 18.84
N SER A 652 -22.52 -6.47 19.98
CA SER A 652 -21.52 -7.06 20.87
C SER A 652 -20.71 -8.15 20.16
N GLY A 653 -19.48 -8.40 20.62
CA GLY A 653 -18.58 -9.40 20.02
C GLY A 653 -19.14 -10.83 20.06
N ASP A 654 -20.10 -11.11 20.93
CA ASP A 654 -20.81 -12.40 20.98
C ASP A 654 -22.06 -12.48 20.06
N GLY A 655 -22.47 -11.35 19.45
CA GLY A 655 -23.63 -11.22 18.58
C GLY A 655 -24.99 -11.28 19.29
N ARG A 656 -25.01 -11.24 20.62
CA ARG A 656 -26.26 -11.38 21.41
C ARG A 656 -26.92 -10.07 21.72
N MET A 657 -26.14 -9.00 21.83
CA MET A 657 -26.62 -7.68 22.24
C MET A 657 -26.42 -6.68 21.12
N VAL A 658 -27.40 -5.82 20.93
CA VAL A 658 -27.34 -4.67 20.02
C VAL A 658 -27.56 -3.42 20.84
N VAL A 659 -26.69 -2.43 20.67
CA VAL A 659 -26.89 -1.11 21.26
C VAL A 659 -27.28 -0.13 20.17
N THR A 660 -28.29 0.69 20.44
CA THR A 660 -28.73 1.76 19.54
C THR A 660 -28.74 3.09 20.27
N ARG A 661 -28.33 4.14 19.55
CA ARG A 661 -28.37 5.53 20.00
C ARG A 661 -29.23 6.33 19.02
N GLY A 662 -30.38 6.77 19.50
CA GLY A 662 -31.36 7.54 18.71
C GLY A 662 -31.18 9.05 18.82
N GLY A 663 -31.78 9.78 17.87
CA GLY A 663 -31.95 11.23 17.94
C GLY A 663 -32.95 11.65 19.03
N ASP A 664 -33.79 10.71 19.48
CA ASP A 664 -34.71 10.85 20.61
C ASP A 664 -34.03 11.04 21.98
N GLY A 665 -32.70 11.11 22.02
CA GLY A 665 -31.93 11.28 23.26
C GLY A 665 -31.91 10.03 24.13
N LEU A 666 -32.19 8.85 23.56
CA LEU A 666 -32.17 7.59 24.28
C LEU A 666 -31.10 6.66 23.71
N ILE A 667 -30.40 5.97 24.62
CA ILE A 667 -29.61 4.77 24.31
C ILE A 667 -30.43 3.57 24.75
N LYS A 668 -30.58 2.59 23.86
CA LYS A 668 -31.37 1.38 24.10
C LYS A 668 -30.51 0.14 23.84
N LEU A 669 -30.68 -0.86 24.69
CA LEU A 669 -30.04 -2.16 24.56
C LEU A 669 -31.08 -3.20 24.14
N TRP A 670 -30.73 -4.06 23.19
CA TRP A 670 -31.61 -5.05 22.61
C TRP A 670 -30.96 -6.44 22.64
N ASP A 671 -31.76 -7.46 22.93
CA ASP A 671 -31.35 -8.86 22.81
C ASP A 671 -31.73 -9.38 21.42
N THR A 672 -30.77 -9.93 20.67
CA THR A 672 -31.02 -10.48 19.33
C THR A 672 -31.93 -11.71 19.35
N ARG A 673 -31.97 -12.46 20.45
CA ARG A 673 -32.88 -13.61 20.63
C ARG A 673 -34.29 -13.18 21.02
N LYS A 674 -34.42 -12.04 21.71
CA LYS A 674 -35.68 -11.47 22.19
C LYS A 674 -35.90 -10.06 21.62
N PHE A 675 -35.84 -9.96 20.30
CA PHE A 675 -35.86 -8.70 19.55
C PHE A 675 -37.27 -8.11 19.41
N LYS A 676 -37.89 -7.72 20.52
CA LYS A 676 -39.23 -7.11 20.57
C LYS A 676 -39.30 -5.84 21.40
N GLN A 677 -38.56 -5.78 22.50
CA GLN A 677 -38.56 -4.68 23.44
C GLN A 677 -37.13 -4.48 23.97
N PRO A 678 -36.74 -3.23 24.29
CA PRO A 678 -35.41 -2.97 24.80
C PRO A 678 -35.27 -3.58 26.19
N LEU A 679 -34.12 -4.17 26.47
CA LEU A 679 -33.76 -4.66 27.81
C LEU A 679 -33.60 -3.51 28.78
N VAL A 680 -32.90 -2.47 28.33
CA VAL A 680 -32.57 -1.27 29.11
C VAL A 680 -32.67 -0.05 28.20
N LYS A 681 -33.14 1.06 28.76
CA LYS A 681 -33.15 2.37 28.12
C LYS A 681 -32.62 3.41 29.10
N VAL A 682 -31.76 4.31 28.63
CA VAL A 682 -31.20 5.40 29.43
C VAL A 682 -31.26 6.69 28.62
N GLU A 683 -31.54 7.79 29.30
CA GLU A 683 -31.49 9.13 28.73
C GLU A 683 -30.04 9.56 28.54
N HIS A 684 -29.70 9.90 27.31
CA HIS A 684 -28.42 10.45 26.93
C HIS A 684 -28.64 11.41 25.76
N PRO A 685 -28.62 12.74 26.00
CA PRO A 685 -28.88 13.74 24.97
C PRO A 685 -28.09 13.48 23.69
N SER A 686 -28.80 13.41 22.57
CA SER A 686 -28.20 13.06 21.29
C SER A 686 -27.60 14.28 20.61
N THR A 687 -26.56 14.03 19.82
CA THR A 687 -25.94 14.99 18.91
C THR A 687 -26.34 14.73 17.45
N SER A 688 -27.13 13.67 17.21
CA SER A 688 -27.48 13.20 15.87
C SER A 688 -28.27 14.21 15.03
N ASP A 689 -29.03 15.10 15.66
CA ASP A 689 -29.79 16.14 14.95
C ASP A 689 -28.89 17.11 14.17
N ARG A 690 -27.69 17.38 14.71
CA ARG A 690 -26.69 18.23 14.07
C ARG A 690 -25.62 17.43 13.34
N TYR A 691 -25.27 16.27 13.89
CA TYR A 691 -24.23 15.40 13.37
C TYR A 691 -24.77 13.97 13.22
N PRO A 692 -25.40 13.64 12.09
CA PRO A 692 -26.02 12.33 11.86
C PRO A 692 -25.09 11.13 12.06
N MET A 693 -23.77 11.33 11.92
CA MET A 693 -22.72 10.30 12.00
C MET A 693 -22.31 9.94 13.43
N THR A 694 -23.03 10.44 14.44
CA THR A 694 -22.66 10.19 15.84
C THR A 694 -22.79 8.72 16.18
N ASN A 695 -21.69 8.09 16.59
CA ASN A 695 -21.65 6.65 16.79
C ASN A 695 -21.73 6.26 18.28
N ILE A 696 -21.81 4.95 18.48
CA ILE A 696 -21.73 4.24 19.75
C ILE A 696 -20.97 2.95 19.45
N ARG A 697 -20.07 2.52 20.33
CA ARG A 697 -19.26 1.32 20.11
C ARG A 697 -19.14 0.49 21.37
N TYR A 698 -19.14 -0.83 21.22
CA TYR A 698 -18.70 -1.73 22.28
C TYR A 698 -17.19 -1.62 22.47
N SER A 699 -16.75 -1.84 23.71
CA SER A 699 -15.34 -2.12 23.97
C SER A 699 -14.93 -3.44 23.27
N PRO A 700 -13.64 -3.62 22.98
CA PRO A 700 -13.11 -4.83 22.36
C PRO A 700 -13.53 -6.15 23.05
N ASP A 701 -13.66 -6.12 24.39
CA ASP A 701 -14.08 -7.24 25.22
C ASP A 701 -15.61 -7.31 25.44
N SER A 702 -16.37 -6.38 24.85
CA SER A 702 -17.82 -6.19 25.01
C SER A 702 -18.29 -5.97 26.45
N ARG A 703 -17.40 -5.64 27.38
CA ARG A 703 -17.74 -5.36 28.79
C ARG A 703 -18.16 -3.93 29.06
N HIS A 704 -17.88 -3.02 28.14
CA HIS A 704 -18.20 -1.60 28.24
C HIS A 704 -18.75 -1.09 26.91
N ILE A 705 -19.43 0.05 26.95
CA ILE A 705 -19.93 0.76 25.76
C ILE A 705 -19.44 2.20 25.83
N ILE A 706 -18.88 2.71 24.74
CA ILE A 706 -18.38 4.08 24.67
C ILE A 706 -19.28 4.95 23.81
N THR A 707 -19.51 6.18 24.26
CA THR A 707 -20.30 7.16 23.52
C THR A 707 -19.90 8.60 23.85
N GLY A 708 -20.04 9.50 22.87
CA GLY A 708 -19.76 10.92 23.02
C GLY A 708 -21.00 11.76 23.34
N SER A 709 -20.85 12.78 24.18
CA SER A 709 -21.93 13.71 24.56
C SER A 709 -21.91 15.02 23.76
N ALA A 710 -23.07 15.69 23.74
CA ALA A 710 -23.21 17.06 23.22
C ALA A 710 -22.35 18.09 23.97
N SER A 711 -22.02 17.82 25.24
CA SER A 711 -21.13 18.68 26.03
C SER A 711 -19.64 18.35 25.86
N GLY A 712 -19.29 17.37 25.01
CA GLY A 712 -17.91 17.00 24.74
C GLY A 712 -17.26 16.08 25.77
N HIS A 713 -18.08 15.42 26.60
CA HIS A 713 -17.62 14.35 27.47
C HIS A 713 -17.70 13.00 26.77
N LEU A 714 -16.68 12.17 27.00
CA LEU A 714 -16.72 10.73 26.71
C LEU A 714 -17.39 10.02 27.89
N HIS A 715 -18.40 9.19 27.58
CA HIS A 715 -19.07 8.34 28.55
C HIS A 715 -18.70 6.88 28.28
N ILE A 716 -18.23 6.20 29.32
CA ILE A 716 -18.02 4.76 29.34
C ILE A 716 -19.15 4.17 30.18
N LEU A 717 -20.02 3.41 29.53
CA LEU A 717 -21.25 2.86 30.09
C LEU A 717 -21.08 1.36 30.38
N ASN A 718 -21.74 0.90 31.44
CA ASN A 718 -21.89 -0.53 31.69
C ASN A 718 -22.99 -1.11 30.77
N PRO A 719 -22.74 -2.18 30.00
CA PRO A 719 -23.72 -2.75 29.09
C PRO A 719 -24.94 -3.34 29.81
N ALA A 720 -24.84 -3.74 31.07
CA ALA A 720 -25.95 -4.36 31.80
C ALA A 720 -27.04 -3.36 32.22
N ASN A 721 -26.68 -2.09 32.45
CA ASN A 721 -27.62 -1.07 32.94
C ASN A 721 -27.54 0.28 32.18
N LEU A 722 -26.63 0.41 31.21
CA LEU A 722 -26.35 1.61 30.42
C LEU A 722 -26.05 2.87 31.25
N ARG A 723 -25.68 2.72 32.53
CA ARG A 723 -25.26 3.82 33.39
C ARG A 723 -23.78 4.13 33.15
N PRO A 724 -23.37 5.40 33.26
CA PRO A 724 -21.97 5.77 33.14
C PRO A 724 -21.17 5.24 34.32
N GLU A 725 -20.16 4.42 34.04
CA GLU A 725 -19.14 4.01 35.02
C GLU A 725 -18.05 5.07 35.10
N HIS A 726 -17.70 5.67 33.96
CA HIS A 726 -16.68 6.71 33.87
C HIS A 726 -17.10 7.80 32.89
N VAL A 727 -16.92 9.05 33.29
CA VAL A 727 -17.21 10.22 32.46
C VAL A 727 -16.01 11.13 32.46
N THR A 728 -15.57 11.49 31.26
CA THR A 728 -14.30 12.19 31.09
C THR A 728 -14.48 13.39 30.16
N PRO A 729 -14.09 14.61 30.57
CA PRO A 729 -14.12 15.78 29.69
C PRO A 729 -13.00 15.73 28.64
N ILE A 730 -13.37 15.61 27.36
CA ILE A 730 -12.41 15.55 26.25
C ILE A 730 -12.34 16.93 25.58
N THR A 731 -13.47 17.42 25.08
CA THR A 731 -13.58 18.77 24.49
C THR A 731 -14.74 19.53 25.12
N PRO A 732 -14.58 20.03 26.37
CA PRO A 732 -15.67 20.66 27.12
C PRO A 732 -16.42 21.73 26.31
N GLY A 733 -17.74 21.60 26.22
CA GLY A 733 -18.62 22.53 25.51
C GLY A 733 -18.75 22.30 24.00
N ILE A 734 -17.99 21.36 23.43
CA ILE A 734 -18.00 21.05 22.00
C ILE A 734 -18.46 19.60 21.79
N PRO A 735 -19.47 19.33 20.94
CA PRO A 735 -19.97 17.98 20.71
C PRO A 735 -18.90 16.99 20.27
N LEU A 736 -18.88 15.83 20.93
CA LEU A 736 -18.10 14.67 20.52
C LEU A 736 -18.92 13.84 19.53
N ILE A 737 -18.42 13.69 18.31
CA ILE A 737 -19.16 13.11 17.19
C ILE A 737 -18.90 11.61 17.13
N THR A 738 -17.63 11.21 17.00
CA THR A 738 -17.25 9.83 16.76
C THR A 738 -16.26 9.34 17.81
N VAL A 739 -16.38 8.08 18.20
CA VAL A 739 -15.53 7.39 19.17
C VAL A 739 -15.17 6.00 18.64
N ASP A 740 -13.93 5.57 18.85
CA ASP A 740 -13.45 4.23 18.50
C ASP A 740 -12.51 3.70 19.58
N TRP A 741 -12.61 2.41 19.92
CA TRP A 741 -11.72 1.77 20.91
C TRP A 741 -11.00 0.60 20.26
N HIS A 742 -9.70 0.77 20.07
CA HIS A 742 -8.91 -0.20 19.34
C HIS A 742 -8.57 -1.46 20.20
N PRO A 743 -8.78 -2.69 19.68
CA PRO A 743 -8.65 -3.94 20.43
C PRO A 743 -7.22 -4.27 20.91
N LYS A 744 -6.19 -4.04 20.10
CA LYS A 744 -4.80 -4.42 20.45
C LYS A 744 -4.03 -3.32 21.20
N LEU A 745 -4.11 -2.09 20.71
CA LEU A 745 -3.48 -0.92 21.34
C LEU A 745 -4.07 -0.58 22.71
N ASN A 746 -5.34 -0.91 22.95
CA ASN A 746 -6.11 -0.45 24.11
C ASN A 746 -6.07 1.09 24.24
N GLN A 747 -6.47 1.79 23.18
CA GLN A 747 -6.51 3.25 23.08
C GLN A 747 -7.89 3.68 22.59
N ILE A 748 -8.39 4.81 23.10
CA ILE A 748 -9.69 5.36 22.70
C ILE A 748 -9.45 6.61 21.87
N ILE A 749 -10.06 6.67 20.69
CA ILE A 749 -9.85 7.76 19.75
C ILE A 749 -11.17 8.46 19.53
N THR A 750 -11.12 9.79 19.57
CA THR A 750 -12.32 10.63 19.63
C THR A 750 -12.23 11.74 18.59
N GLY A 751 -13.33 11.97 17.87
CA GLY A 751 -13.45 13.01 16.85
C GLY A 751 -14.50 14.03 17.25
N SER A 752 -14.10 15.30 17.21
CA SER A 752 -14.89 16.42 17.75
C SER A 752 -15.37 17.37 16.65
N ALA A 753 -16.41 18.15 16.96
CA ALA A 753 -16.96 19.15 16.05
C ALA A 753 -15.99 20.32 15.72
N ASN A 754 -14.95 20.52 16.51
CA ASN A 754 -13.91 21.54 16.34
C ASN A 754 -12.74 21.11 15.43
N ALA A 755 -12.92 20.04 14.64
CA ALA A 755 -11.90 19.46 13.78
C ALA A 755 -10.70 18.80 14.51
N GLU A 756 -10.77 18.67 15.84
CA GLU A 756 -9.74 17.96 16.61
C GLU A 756 -10.04 16.46 16.67
N THR A 757 -9.01 15.66 16.46
CA THR A 757 -8.99 14.23 16.81
C THR A 757 -8.10 14.05 18.03
N ARG A 758 -8.59 13.39 19.08
CA ARG A 758 -7.80 13.10 20.28
C ARG A 758 -7.65 11.60 20.47
N VAL A 759 -6.42 11.16 20.68
CA VAL A 759 -6.05 9.78 21.01
C VAL A 759 -5.78 9.73 22.51
N LEU A 760 -6.63 9.01 23.24
CA LEU A 760 -6.54 8.77 24.66
C LEU A 760 -5.82 7.45 24.90
N TYR A 761 -4.85 7.47 25.82
CA TYR A 761 -4.05 6.31 26.16
C TYR A 761 -3.66 6.33 27.63
N ASN A 762 -3.27 5.17 28.16
CA ASN A 762 -2.66 5.06 29.47
C ASN A 762 -1.31 4.32 29.31
N PRO A 763 -0.16 4.91 29.69
CA PRO A 763 1.15 4.29 29.54
C PRO A 763 1.28 2.89 30.16
N SER A 764 0.51 2.56 31.20
CA SER A 764 0.53 1.23 31.83
C SER A 764 -0.39 0.21 31.14
N LEU A 765 -1.52 0.64 30.57
CA LEU A 765 -2.53 -0.25 29.98
C LEU A 765 -2.52 -0.32 28.45
N SER A 766 -2.00 0.73 27.80
CA SER A 766 -1.97 0.88 26.36
C SER A 766 -0.61 0.45 25.81
N SER A 767 -0.60 -0.06 24.58
CA SER A 767 0.63 -0.43 23.87
C SER A 767 0.71 0.24 22.51
N ARG A 768 1.93 0.56 22.03
CA ARG A 768 2.21 1.14 20.69
C ARG A 768 1.37 2.40 20.39
N GLY A 769 1.10 2.71 19.12
CA GLY A 769 0.22 3.82 18.72
C GLY A 769 0.71 5.17 19.26
N ALA A 770 -0.14 5.87 20.02
CA ALA A 770 0.25 7.13 20.66
C ALA A 770 1.47 7.00 21.59
N LEU A 771 1.63 5.88 22.30
CA LEU A 771 2.78 5.66 23.19
C LEU A 771 4.09 5.61 22.39
N GLU A 772 4.07 4.99 21.22
CA GLU A 772 5.24 4.93 20.33
C GLU A 772 5.61 6.33 19.85
N VAL A 773 4.62 7.13 19.43
CA VAL A 773 4.84 8.54 19.05
C VAL A 773 5.47 9.29 20.21
N MET A 774 4.88 9.21 21.40
CA MET A 774 5.31 9.95 22.60
C MET A 774 6.66 9.50 23.15
N SER A 775 7.10 8.27 22.88
CA SER A 775 8.43 7.77 23.26
C SER A 775 9.57 8.24 22.37
N ARG A 776 9.28 8.81 21.19
CA ARG A 776 10.30 9.25 20.24
C ARG A 776 10.89 10.60 20.61
N ALA A 777 12.17 10.77 20.28
CA ALA A 777 12.83 12.05 20.45
C ALA A 777 12.13 13.15 19.61
N PRO A 778 11.84 14.32 20.21
CA PRO A 778 11.21 15.42 19.52
C PRO A 778 12.13 15.94 18.40
N LYS A 779 11.58 16.13 17.19
CA LYS A 779 12.35 16.74 16.10
C LYS A 779 12.39 18.24 16.31
N LYS A 780 13.55 18.86 16.06
CA LYS A 780 13.67 20.33 16.07
C LYS A 780 12.78 20.88 14.96
N ARG A 781 11.68 21.53 15.34
CA ARG A 781 10.70 22.07 14.40
C ARG A 781 11.33 23.21 13.61
N HIS A 782 11.27 23.14 12.28
CA HIS A 782 11.62 24.29 11.44
C HIS A 782 10.53 25.36 11.57
N VAL A 783 10.86 26.63 11.29
CA VAL A 783 9.88 27.73 11.35
C VAL A 783 8.71 27.49 10.37
N ASP A 784 8.98 26.78 9.28
CA ASP A 784 8.02 26.46 8.22
C ASP A 784 7.27 25.11 8.43
N ASP A 785 7.57 24.37 9.49
CA ASP A 785 6.87 23.11 9.80
C ASP A 785 5.50 23.39 10.45
N ASP A 786 4.47 23.57 9.62
CA ASP A 786 3.07 23.65 10.06
C ASP A 786 2.44 22.24 10.15
N PRO A 787 1.89 21.84 11.32
CA PRO A 787 1.26 20.53 11.51
C PRO A 787 -0.06 20.34 10.74
N SER A 788 -0.67 21.40 10.21
CA SER A 788 -1.87 21.31 9.38
C SER A 788 -1.58 20.88 7.94
N PHE A 789 -0.34 21.05 7.45
CA PHE A 789 0.04 20.61 6.10
C PHE A 789 0.50 19.16 6.09
N THR A 790 0.20 18.46 5.00
CA THR A 790 0.62 17.08 4.79
C THR A 790 2.07 16.99 4.31
N MET A 791 2.67 15.80 4.45
CA MET A 791 3.95 15.48 3.82
C MET A 791 3.84 15.16 2.32
N ASP A 792 2.61 15.05 1.80
CA ASP A 792 2.35 14.60 0.45
C ASP A 792 2.59 15.73 -0.55
N GLN A 793 3.74 15.67 -1.23
CA GLN A 793 4.09 16.59 -2.32
C GLN A 793 3.27 16.34 -3.59
N SER A 794 2.45 15.29 -3.65
CA SER A 794 1.58 15.04 -4.80
C SER A 794 0.56 16.17 -5.01
N GLN A 795 0.16 16.88 -3.94
CA GLN A 795 -0.75 18.03 -4.02
C GLN A 795 -0.10 19.27 -4.66
N LEU A 796 1.24 19.37 -4.67
CA LEU A 796 2.02 20.43 -5.33
C LEU A 796 2.22 20.18 -6.83
N GLY A 797 1.58 19.16 -7.41
CA GLY A 797 1.74 18.78 -8.81
C GLY A 797 3.04 18.03 -9.10
N LEU A 798 3.83 17.73 -8.08
CA LEU A 798 5.02 16.87 -8.14
C LEU A 798 4.61 15.42 -7.88
N SER A 799 3.79 14.86 -8.76
CA SER A 799 3.69 13.40 -8.89
C SER A 799 4.78 12.93 -9.84
N ALA A 800 5.29 11.71 -9.64
CA ALA A 800 6.29 11.09 -10.52
C ALA A 800 5.89 11.08 -12.02
N ASP A 801 4.58 11.18 -12.32
CA ASP A 801 4.02 11.22 -13.69
C ASP A 801 3.70 12.63 -14.23
N ALA A 802 4.04 13.71 -13.52
CA ALA A 802 3.79 15.07 -14.01
C ALA A 802 5.02 15.61 -14.75
N ILE A 803 4.92 15.75 -16.08
CA ILE A 803 5.87 16.55 -16.86
C ILE A 803 5.76 18.01 -16.39
N VAL A 804 6.71 18.43 -15.55
CA VAL A 804 6.78 19.79 -15.01
C VAL A 804 7.13 20.74 -16.15
N ASN A 805 6.15 21.49 -16.62
CA ASN A 805 6.40 22.64 -17.48
C ASN A 805 6.72 23.84 -16.57
N PRO A 806 7.91 24.47 -16.67
CA PRO A 806 8.40 25.46 -15.69
C PRO A 806 7.56 26.74 -15.54
N ALA A 807 6.52 26.91 -16.36
CA ALA A 807 5.65 28.10 -16.36
C ALA A 807 4.47 28.04 -15.37
N ALA A 808 4.22 26.91 -14.69
CA ALA A 808 3.05 26.75 -13.82
C ALA A 808 3.25 27.22 -12.36
N LEU A 809 4.46 27.63 -11.97
CA LEU A 809 4.78 28.11 -10.62
C LEU A 809 4.81 29.64 -10.57
N SER A 810 3.67 30.29 -10.79
CA SER A 810 3.51 31.71 -10.49
C SER A 810 2.05 32.09 -10.25
N GLY A 811 1.69 32.22 -8.97
CA GLY A 811 0.47 32.85 -8.49
C GLY A 811 -0.45 31.87 -7.76
N ARG A 812 -1.00 32.16 -6.57
CA ARG A 812 -1.01 33.40 -5.81
C ARG A 812 -1.72 33.12 -4.47
N HIS A 813 -1.13 33.57 -3.36
CA HIS A 813 -1.88 33.87 -2.14
C HIS A 813 -2.86 35.02 -2.40
N LYS A 814 -4.16 34.82 -2.11
CA LYS A 814 -5.05 35.75 -1.37
C LYS A 814 -6.48 35.19 -1.26
N ARG A 815 -6.97 35.11 -0.02
CA ARG A 815 -8.36 34.83 0.39
C ARG A 815 -9.28 36.05 0.16
N GLY A 816 -10.59 35.81 -0.04
CA GLY A 816 -11.68 36.71 0.40
C GLY A 816 -12.88 36.97 -0.53
N ALA A 817 -13.89 36.08 -0.51
CA ALA A 817 -15.37 36.29 -0.62
C ALA A 817 -15.99 37.10 -1.84
N PRO A 818 -17.34 37.15 -2.03
CA PRO A 818 -18.04 36.32 -3.03
C PRO A 818 -18.92 37.07 -4.07
N ALA A 819 -19.34 36.31 -5.11
CA ALA A 819 -20.52 36.45 -5.99
C ALA A 819 -20.72 37.71 -6.88
N MET A 820 -20.88 37.50 -8.20
CA MET A 820 -22.04 37.94 -9.02
C MET A 820 -21.86 37.63 -10.52
N SER A 821 -22.81 36.86 -11.07
CA SER A 821 -23.58 37.12 -12.31
C SER A 821 -22.92 37.87 -13.49
N GLY A 822 -22.97 37.25 -14.68
CA GLY A 822 -23.07 37.98 -15.96
C GLY A 822 -22.66 37.16 -17.17
N GLY A 823 -23.64 36.69 -17.94
CA GLY A 823 -23.44 35.94 -19.18
C GLY A 823 -22.96 36.79 -20.37
N GLY A 824 -22.50 36.12 -21.42
CA GLY A 824 -22.41 36.71 -22.76
C GLY A 824 -21.23 36.23 -23.60
N GLY A 825 -21.54 35.40 -24.60
CA GLY A 825 -21.07 35.59 -25.99
C GLY A 825 -19.60 35.33 -26.31
N GLY A 826 -19.36 34.29 -27.10
CA GLY A 826 -18.05 33.95 -27.64
C GLY A 826 -17.39 35.07 -28.45
N LYS A 827 -16.08 35.24 -28.22
CA LYS A 827 -15.11 35.77 -29.18
C LYS A 827 -13.79 35.04 -28.98
N SER A 828 -13.24 34.54 -30.08
CA SER A 828 -11.90 33.96 -30.21
C SER A 828 -10.83 34.87 -29.61
N TYR A 829 -10.13 34.40 -28.56
CA TYR A 829 -8.97 35.10 -28.01
C TYR A 829 -7.70 34.64 -28.72
N ARG A 830 -7.10 35.54 -29.50
CA ARG A 830 -5.68 35.49 -29.90
C ARG A 830 -4.83 35.59 -28.62
N PRO A 831 -3.74 34.82 -28.45
CA PRO A 831 -2.87 34.97 -27.28
C PRO A 831 -2.30 36.40 -27.22
N GLN A 832 -2.51 37.08 -26.10
CA GLN A 832 -1.88 38.38 -25.83
C GLN A 832 -0.37 38.20 -25.72
N ALA A 833 0.39 39.04 -26.43
CA ALA A 833 1.83 39.11 -26.25
C ALA A 833 2.15 39.46 -24.79
N GLN A 834 3.05 38.70 -24.16
CA GLN A 834 3.46 38.90 -22.78
C GLN A 834 3.93 40.35 -22.57
N GLN A 835 3.32 41.05 -21.61
CA GLN A 835 3.84 42.34 -21.16
C GLN A 835 5.17 42.12 -20.43
N ILE A 836 6.26 42.51 -21.09
CA ILE A 836 7.59 42.54 -20.50
C ILE A 836 7.59 43.58 -19.39
N THR A 837 7.77 43.14 -18.14
CA THR A 837 7.92 44.06 -17.01
C THR A 837 9.34 44.65 -16.99
N PRO A 838 9.54 45.85 -16.40
CA PRO A 838 10.83 46.57 -16.46
C PRO A 838 12.03 45.85 -15.82
N PHE A 839 11.80 44.77 -15.08
CA PHE A 839 12.82 44.01 -14.35
C PHE A 839 13.39 42.82 -15.13
N MET A 840 12.82 42.46 -16.30
CA MET A 840 13.34 41.36 -17.13
C MET A 840 14.55 41.74 -17.99
N ARG A 841 15.12 42.94 -17.82
CA ARG A 841 16.18 43.48 -18.70
C ARG A 841 17.56 43.64 -18.06
N SER A 842 17.79 43.12 -16.86
CA SER A 842 19.13 43.18 -16.25
C SER A 842 19.44 41.91 -15.45
N GLN A 843 19.79 40.83 -16.15
CA GLN A 843 20.77 39.90 -15.58
C GLN A 843 22.15 40.47 -15.90
N PRO A 844 23.09 40.56 -14.93
CA PRO A 844 24.44 41.02 -15.20
C PRO A 844 25.09 40.12 -16.27
N ASN A 845 25.69 40.74 -17.29
CA ASN A 845 26.37 40.00 -18.36
C ASN A 845 27.38 39.01 -17.77
N GLU A 846 27.36 37.77 -18.24
CA GLU A 846 28.27 36.68 -17.85
C GLU A 846 29.75 37.11 -17.91
N ARG A 847 30.11 37.96 -18.88
CA ARG A 847 31.44 38.57 -18.98
C ARG A 847 31.80 39.43 -17.77
N HIS A 848 30.87 40.26 -17.28
CA HIS A 848 31.09 41.13 -16.12
C HIS A 848 31.30 40.31 -14.84
N ILE A 849 30.59 39.19 -14.70
CA ILE A 849 30.77 38.25 -13.58
C ILE A 849 32.14 37.57 -13.68
N SER A 850 32.52 37.13 -14.88
CA SER A 850 33.81 36.47 -15.11
C SER A 850 35.03 37.37 -14.92
N GLU A 851 34.89 38.68 -15.16
CA GLU A 851 35.99 39.65 -15.08
C GLU A 851 36.12 40.27 -13.68
N ASN A 852 35.01 40.44 -12.94
CA ASN A 852 35.01 41.19 -11.68
C ASN A 852 34.86 40.33 -10.42
N ILE A 853 34.51 39.04 -10.52
CA ILE A 853 34.47 38.13 -9.38
C ILE A 853 35.74 37.27 -9.39
N PRO A 854 36.70 37.49 -8.47
CA PRO A 854 37.86 36.63 -8.33
C PRO A 854 37.40 35.19 -8.04
N LEU A 855 38.07 34.19 -8.64
CA LEU A 855 37.81 32.75 -8.50
C LEU A 855 36.64 32.19 -9.30
N SER A 856 35.87 33.01 -10.03
CA SER A 856 34.74 32.53 -10.86
C SER A 856 35.13 31.57 -12.00
N ARG A 857 36.40 31.59 -12.44
CA ARG A 857 36.94 30.68 -13.48
C ARG A 857 37.48 29.34 -12.96
N MET A 858 37.57 29.13 -11.64
CA MET A 858 38.13 27.89 -11.06
C MET A 858 37.24 26.66 -11.28
N LEU A 859 35.99 26.84 -11.72
CA LEU A 859 35.10 25.73 -12.03
C LEU A 859 35.53 24.91 -13.26
N HIS A 860 36.48 25.43 -14.06
CA HIS A 860 36.92 24.84 -15.33
C HIS A 860 38.38 24.34 -15.32
N GLU A 861 39.12 24.47 -14.21
CA GLU A 861 40.45 23.85 -14.09
C GLU A 861 40.32 22.38 -13.65
N ASP A 862 41.00 21.48 -14.35
CA ASP A 862 41.06 20.07 -13.96
C ASP A 862 41.77 19.95 -12.60
N PRO A 863 41.17 19.30 -11.58
CA PRO A 863 41.76 19.19 -10.24
C PRO A 863 43.16 18.60 -10.24
N ARG A 864 43.53 17.78 -11.25
CA ARG A 864 44.88 17.21 -11.36
C ARG A 864 45.93 18.25 -11.75
N GLU A 865 45.63 19.10 -12.72
CA GLU A 865 46.53 20.17 -13.18
C GLU A 865 46.68 21.25 -12.10
N ALA A 866 45.59 21.57 -11.39
CA ALA A 866 45.62 22.49 -10.28
C ALA A 866 46.55 22.01 -9.14
N LEU A 867 46.51 20.71 -8.78
CA LEU A 867 47.38 20.14 -7.74
C LEU A 867 48.85 20.10 -8.15
N LEU A 868 49.16 19.79 -9.41
CA LEU A 868 50.54 19.76 -9.92
C LEU A 868 51.20 21.15 -9.91
N LYS A 869 50.44 22.22 -10.17
CA LYS A 869 50.90 23.61 -10.12
C LYS A 869 51.41 24.01 -8.73
N TYR A 870 50.80 23.48 -7.67
CA TYR A 870 51.20 23.74 -6.29
C TYR A 870 52.22 22.73 -5.74
N ALA A 871 52.43 21.60 -6.41
CA ALA A 871 53.41 20.59 -5.99
C ALA A 871 54.87 21.11 -6.06
N GLU A 872 55.22 21.91 -7.06
CA GLU A 872 56.56 22.52 -7.14
C GLU A 872 56.76 23.63 -6.10
N VAL A 873 55.71 24.39 -5.79
CA VAL A 873 55.75 25.45 -4.78
C VAL A 873 55.87 24.85 -3.38
N ALA A 874 55.13 23.76 -3.10
CA ALA A 874 55.21 23.03 -1.84
C ALA A 874 56.58 22.36 -1.62
N LYS A 875 57.33 22.02 -2.69
CA LYS A 875 58.72 21.54 -2.60
C LYS A 875 59.73 22.66 -2.35
N LYS A 876 59.49 23.87 -2.87
CA LYS A 876 60.44 25.00 -2.78
C LYS A 876 60.27 25.80 -1.48
N ASP A 877 59.07 25.91 -0.93
CA ASP A 877 58.79 26.67 0.29
C ASP A 877 57.74 25.97 1.19
N PRO A 878 58.15 24.98 2.01
CA PRO A 878 57.25 24.16 2.80
C PRO A 878 56.77 24.88 4.07
N VAL A 879 55.71 25.69 3.94
CA VAL A 879 55.12 26.46 5.04
C VAL A 879 54.57 25.56 6.16
N PHE A 880 53.97 24.42 5.82
CA PHE A 880 53.30 23.52 6.78
C PHE A 880 54.07 22.23 7.07
N THR A 881 54.99 21.81 6.20
CA THR A 881 55.72 20.53 6.33
C THR A 881 57.18 20.68 6.77
N GLY A 882 57.68 21.92 6.94
CA GLY A 882 59.07 22.18 7.35
C GLY A 882 59.46 21.56 8.70
N ALA A 883 58.52 21.41 9.63
CA ALA A 883 58.76 20.79 10.94
C ALA A 883 58.98 19.26 10.89
N TRP A 884 58.57 18.60 9.80
CA TRP A 884 58.63 17.14 9.62
C TRP A 884 59.61 16.69 8.54
N ALA A 885 60.51 17.57 8.10
CA ALA A 885 61.47 17.28 7.02
C ALA A 885 62.36 16.04 7.30
N ALA A 886 62.63 15.73 8.57
CA ALA A 886 63.44 14.57 8.96
C ALA A 886 62.63 13.26 9.16
N THR A 887 61.31 13.34 9.29
CA THR A 887 60.43 12.20 9.63
C THR A 887 59.40 11.89 8.54
N GLN A 888 59.45 12.60 7.41
CA GLN A 888 58.49 12.41 6.33
C GLN A 888 58.78 11.09 5.59
N PRO A 889 57.81 10.15 5.52
CA PRO A 889 58.01 8.90 4.81
C PRO A 889 58.19 9.16 3.30
N VAL A 890 59.17 8.49 2.70
CA VAL A 890 59.42 8.57 1.26
C VAL A 890 58.29 7.83 0.54
N THR A 891 57.53 8.54 -0.30
CA THR A 891 56.50 7.96 -1.16
C THR A 891 57.16 7.04 -2.19
N GLN A 892 57.04 5.73 -2.01
CA GLN A 892 57.35 4.75 -3.05
C GLN A 892 56.16 4.67 -4.00
N TYR A 893 56.27 5.27 -5.17
CA TYR A 893 55.36 4.97 -6.26
C TYR A 893 55.77 3.63 -6.86
N ALA A 894 54.81 2.77 -7.19
CA ALA A 894 55.10 1.67 -8.09
C ALA A 894 55.52 2.26 -9.43
N ASP A 895 56.70 1.88 -9.93
CA ASP A 895 57.14 2.24 -11.27
C ASP A 895 56.14 1.63 -12.26
N LEU A 896 55.16 2.43 -12.68
CA LEU A 896 54.37 2.15 -13.86
C LEU A 896 55.30 2.40 -15.03
N SER A 897 55.91 1.33 -15.53
CA SER A 897 56.63 1.33 -16.79
C SER A 897 55.67 1.70 -17.91
N ASP A 898 55.66 2.99 -18.26
CA ASP A 898 55.22 3.46 -19.57
C ASP A 898 56.23 2.96 -20.60
N GLU A 899 55.98 1.79 -21.19
CA GLU A 899 56.44 1.40 -22.53
C GLU A 899 56.02 -0.06 -22.80
N GLU A 900 54.91 -0.27 -23.52
CA GLU A 900 54.98 -0.75 -24.91
C GLU A 900 53.62 -1.20 -25.47
N GLY A 901 53.25 -0.53 -26.55
CA GLY A 901 52.39 -0.95 -27.65
C GLY A 901 52.45 0.19 -28.65
N GLU A 902 53.44 0.26 -29.53
CA GLU A 902 53.49 -0.55 -30.75
C GLU A 902 54.88 -1.12 -31.10
N GLY A 903 54.94 -2.41 -31.47
CA GLY A 903 56.07 -2.98 -32.23
C GLY A 903 56.44 -4.40 -31.82
N GLY A 904 55.73 -5.40 -32.33
CA GLY A 904 55.89 -6.78 -31.88
C GLY A 904 57.22 -7.46 -32.20
N GLN A 905 57.55 -8.49 -31.41
CA GLN A 905 58.07 -9.77 -31.91
C GLN A 905 58.04 -10.87 -30.83
N GLU A 906 57.38 -11.96 -31.21
CA GLU A 906 57.59 -13.36 -30.85
C GLU A 906 58.08 -13.81 -29.44
N ARG A 907 57.16 -14.56 -28.82
CA ARG A 907 57.32 -15.95 -28.31
C ARG A 907 57.87 -16.19 -26.89
N LYS A 908 56.91 -16.71 -26.11
CA LYS A 908 56.91 -17.99 -25.36
C LYS A 908 57.82 -18.15 -24.12
N ARG A 909 57.10 -18.49 -23.03
CA ARG A 909 57.38 -19.56 -22.03
C ARG A 909 58.54 -19.25 -21.05
N VAL A 910 58.51 -19.59 -19.75
CA VAL A 910 57.73 -20.56 -18.96
C VAL A 910 58.16 -20.50 -17.48
N LYS A 911 57.23 -20.91 -16.59
CA LYS A 911 57.39 -21.45 -15.20
C LYS A 911 58.01 -20.49 -14.16
N ARG A 912 57.45 -20.43 -12.96
CA ARG A 912 57.12 -21.57 -12.09
C ARG A 912 55.97 -21.27 -11.16
#